data_AF-A0AAU9CVX6-F1
#
_entry.id   AF-A0AAU9CVX6-F1
#
_cell.length_a   1.000
_cell.length_b   1.000
_cell.length_c   1.000
_cell.angle_alpha   90.00
_cell.angle_beta   90.00
_cell.angle_gamma   90.00
#
_symmetry.space_group_name_H-M   'P 1'
#
loop_
_entity.id
_entity.type
_entity.pdbx_description
1 polymer ?
#
loop_
_entity_poly.entity_id
_entity_poly.type
_entity_poly.pdbx_seq_one_letter_code
_entity_poly.pdbx_strand_id
1 'polypeptide(L)'
;MLSLRNILTISKYEFRVLYRGWFFRIFSLLVLIICTINSLGMTGVFDNSGNGYWPMIAMSGAVPYFSITLLNMIEVVMTVFLASDFLKRDKKLDTTVVIYARPMSNGDYVLGKLLSIVSLFSLFNLLALTVIGAIVGFNPYLTLDVRDYLISFFIFGIPPLLFVTGLSFVVMSMLKNQALTFVVLLAYGAVSVFYLYDFHPILDFTAFWHANMPSEIVGFIEFDKMLWMRAPYLSAGISFVLFTVALIDRPWQSRPLRMFCLTTGILGLGFGGFSAWKVLEGEKETKRLAKEIGQLKEQYADAPELSMSQCDLKLSQKAGGTIDVDAGLKLKNISGEVADTLVMRLNPALNIDSLWAKKQNVTFTRKGHLLLIVPEKPLSPEQSIIVKIRYSGGLADYGNHKTQDIWDMAKMERGRVFLKDNYALLLPKVNWYPQPGAGYSEFGGFGKERNFTWFTLNVTPLSGLTPISQGEMTEKDGVYKFVHEDPLPVISLAIGDYEMKSVKTEDLEYRLAVFKGHDTFTHYFDSLDSKAVGEKFDEVREKFESSSDRIYPYARFNLVEVPIQLSDREPEAAMQPEMFYYREKGAAYYFANIRSRFYWTKNRNKSQSPKDRQLDVLNQVAHSLVRWNDWNGRETIFKNYYSFSNYLKSDEWSFMDMAMESYLKNGKKAGGSDRHRWWGGGLSKEDRVNMALQHKSMAQIMEDTAQHGLLRDLVAAKGGYLFGLVSYKMGEERFENYLDSVLDENLFRQFDLEELKATLVKEEGIDIEPYLQALLDAKQLPAFELRNYEVFRFKEDDATRFQLVLTIANKENATGLVTVELGGHRRGRGRGGRGGGNDEPISKAFEILGNRMVRIGIVSDEKFSNVSINALISQNLPAKRLVNLDGKPDKRNSWKAFEGLEELGPYKPLDKHGELIVDNEDEGFHVEADSVSRGVLKAWVDDRQVKLDDKYSGLRIWSLPNRWRAFVNNDCYGNIVRSAEYTRPGYGEKRAVWEQDIPEEGYYEVFAFCHSVKKWWRRNKPKKREKETQTYAVGHSEGSDDVEVDMPKHGSEWRSLGVFYFEKGKAKVTLTNRTTANYVVADAIKWIKSD
;
A
#
# COMPACT_ATOMS: atom_id res chain seq x y z
N MET A 1 53.95 -5.84 -27.35
CA MET A 1 53.78 -5.46 -25.93
C MET A 1 52.95 -4.20 -25.88
N LEU A 2 52.06 -4.06 -24.89
CA LEU A 2 51.31 -2.81 -24.68
C LEU A 2 52.26 -1.73 -24.17
N SER A 3 52.13 -0.51 -24.68
CA SER A 3 52.91 0.65 -24.28
C SER A 3 52.02 1.62 -23.51
N LEU A 4 52.25 1.72 -22.20
CA LEU A 4 51.54 2.67 -21.34
C LEU A 4 51.69 4.11 -21.86
N ARG A 5 52.87 4.47 -22.38
CA ARG A 5 53.12 5.77 -23.01
C ARG A 5 52.21 6.00 -24.22
N ASN A 6 52.03 4.99 -25.08
CA ASN A 6 51.16 5.10 -26.25
C ASN A 6 49.69 5.23 -25.82
N ILE A 7 49.23 4.40 -24.89
CA ILE A 7 47.85 4.42 -24.34
C ILE A 7 47.53 5.81 -23.77
N LEU A 8 48.38 6.34 -22.88
CA LEU A 8 48.18 7.66 -22.26
C LEU A 8 48.25 8.80 -23.28
N THR A 9 49.12 8.68 -24.28
CA THR A 9 49.23 9.69 -25.35
C THR A 9 47.95 9.72 -26.19
N ILE A 10 47.46 8.55 -26.63
CA ILE A 10 46.20 8.42 -27.38
C ILE A 10 45.04 8.95 -26.55
N SER A 11 44.95 8.53 -25.29
CA SER A 11 43.91 8.98 -24.37
C SER A 11 43.90 10.51 -24.24
N LYS A 12 45.06 11.14 -24.04
CA LYS A 12 45.19 12.60 -23.91
C LYS A 12 44.73 13.35 -25.17
N TYR A 13 45.07 12.85 -26.36
CA TYR A 13 44.64 13.48 -27.61
C TYR A 13 43.13 13.30 -27.85
N GLU A 14 42.62 12.09 -27.69
CA GLU A 14 41.20 11.78 -27.89
C GLU A 14 40.31 12.49 -26.87
N PHE A 15 40.73 12.53 -25.60
CA PHE A 15 40.07 13.30 -24.55
C PHE A 15 39.91 14.77 -24.97
N ARG A 16 40.98 15.41 -25.46
CA ARG A 16 40.94 16.80 -25.92
C ARG A 16 40.00 16.99 -27.12
N VAL A 17 39.96 16.02 -28.02
CA VAL A 17 39.09 16.06 -29.21
C VAL A 17 37.62 15.94 -28.80
N LEU A 18 37.29 14.96 -27.96
CA LEU A 18 35.93 14.75 -27.44
C LEU A 18 35.47 15.97 -26.61
N TYR A 19 36.32 16.45 -25.70
CA TYR A 19 36.03 17.63 -24.87
C TYR A 19 35.85 18.92 -25.69
N ARG A 20 36.50 19.05 -26.84
CA ARG A 20 36.33 20.20 -27.76
C ARG A 20 35.11 20.07 -28.67
N GLY A 21 34.50 18.89 -28.74
CA GLY A 21 33.32 18.65 -29.57
C GLY A 21 32.11 19.46 -29.09
N TRP A 22 31.47 20.19 -30.00
CA TRP A 22 30.24 20.93 -29.71
C TRP A 22 29.13 20.05 -29.15
N PHE A 23 28.99 18.82 -29.68
CA PHE A 23 28.04 17.83 -29.17
C PHE A 23 28.25 17.58 -27.67
N PHE A 24 29.45 17.16 -27.25
CA PHE A 24 29.73 16.91 -25.84
C PHE A 24 29.51 18.15 -24.98
N ARG A 25 30.00 19.33 -25.39
CA ARG A 25 29.85 20.57 -24.59
C ARG A 25 28.40 20.99 -24.39
N ILE A 26 27.59 20.96 -25.45
CA ILE A 26 26.18 21.36 -25.39
C ILE A 26 25.39 20.35 -24.55
N PHE A 27 25.59 19.05 -24.79
CA PHE A 27 24.89 18.02 -24.04
C PHE A 27 25.31 17.99 -22.57
N SER A 28 26.61 18.02 -22.26
CA SER A 28 27.08 18.05 -20.87
C SER A 28 26.61 19.30 -20.12
N LEU A 29 26.53 20.47 -20.78
CA LEU A 29 25.95 21.67 -20.18
C LEU A 29 24.45 21.51 -19.93
N LEU A 30 23.69 20.99 -20.91
CA LEU A 30 22.26 20.72 -20.77
C LEU A 30 21.99 19.73 -19.63
N VAL A 31 22.74 18.63 -19.56
CA VAL A 31 22.63 17.61 -18.52
C VAL A 31 22.96 18.18 -17.16
N LEU A 32 24.05 18.96 -17.05
CA LEU A 32 24.40 19.64 -15.80
C LEU A 32 23.27 20.57 -15.35
N ILE A 33 22.70 21.37 -16.26
CA ILE A 33 21.54 22.23 -15.96
C ILE A 33 20.33 21.41 -15.48
N ILE A 34 19.99 20.31 -16.17
CA ILE A 34 18.86 19.45 -15.80
C ILE A 34 19.09 18.84 -14.42
N CYS A 35 20.25 18.25 -14.16
CA CYS A 35 20.60 17.66 -12.87
C CYS A 35 20.62 18.71 -11.75
N THR A 36 21.17 19.90 -12.02
CA THR A 36 21.19 21.02 -11.07
C THR A 36 19.78 21.53 -10.76
N ILE A 37 18.93 21.78 -11.77
CA ILE A 37 17.53 22.19 -11.56
C ILE A 37 16.75 21.12 -10.80
N ASN A 38 16.92 19.86 -11.18
CA ASN A 38 16.27 18.73 -10.52
C ASN A 38 16.71 18.64 -9.05
N SER A 39 18.01 18.71 -8.77
CA SER A 39 18.55 18.72 -7.41
C SER A 39 18.03 19.92 -6.60
N LEU A 40 17.99 21.12 -7.17
CA LEU A 40 17.46 22.32 -6.52
C LEU A 40 15.96 22.21 -6.22
N GLY A 41 15.19 21.59 -7.11
CA GLY A 41 13.78 21.28 -6.91
C GLY A 41 13.56 20.23 -5.81
N MET A 42 14.36 19.16 -5.81
CA MET A 42 14.29 18.10 -4.80
C MET A 42 14.65 18.60 -3.40
N THR A 43 15.72 19.38 -3.29
CA THR A 43 16.21 19.93 -2.01
C THR A 43 15.43 21.17 -1.56
N GLY A 44 14.59 21.74 -2.42
CA GLY A 44 13.79 22.93 -2.10
C GLY A 44 14.63 24.17 -1.83
N VAL A 45 15.87 24.25 -2.34
CA VAL A 45 16.83 25.34 -2.02
C VAL A 45 16.31 26.72 -2.44
N PHE A 46 15.49 26.81 -3.49
CA PHE A 46 14.88 28.08 -3.91
C PHE A 46 13.55 28.38 -3.24
N ASP A 47 13.00 27.44 -2.47
CA ASP A 47 11.72 27.59 -1.82
C ASP A 47 11.91 27.65 -0.30
N ASN A 48 11.85 28.86 0.25
CA ASN A 48 11.80 29.08 1.70
C ASN A 48 10.63 28.33 2.37
N SER A 49 9.69 27.79 1.58
CA SER A 49 8.60 26.95 2.06
C SER A 49 8.98 25.56 2.56
N GLY A 50 10.22 25.11 2.34
CA GLY A 50 10.62 23.75 2.70
C GLY A 50 9.84 22.67 1.91
N ASN A 51 9.20 23.02 0.79
CA ASN A 51 8.48 22.12 -0.12
C ASN A 51 9.37 21.14 -0.90
N GLY A 52 10.67 21.11 -0.63
CA GLY A 52 11.50 20.06 -1.18
C GLY A 52 10.94 18.69 -0.81
N TYR A 53 11.27 17.70 -1.63
CA TYR A 53 10.72 16.38 -1.48
C TYR A 53 11.31 15.72 -0.24
N TRP A 54 10.56 15.75 0.87
CA TRP A 54 11.04 15.37 2.21
C TRP A 54 11.89 14.10 2.23
N PRO A 55 11.53 13.01 1.54
CA PRO A 55 12.29 11.77 1.72
C PRO A 55 13.61 11.76 0.93
N MET A 56 13.77 12.63 -0.07
CA MET A 56 15.07 12.91 -0.68
C MET A 56 15.94 13.81 0.20
N ILE A 57 15.32 14.67 1.02
CA ILE A 57 16.00 15.57 1.95
C ILE A 57 16.45 14.84 3.21
N ALA A 58 15.57 14.01 3.75
CA ALA A 58 15.78 13.32 5.02
C ALA A 58 16.93 12.30 4.92
N MET A 59 17.12 11.68 3.77
CA MET A 59 18.14 10.64 3.55
C MET A 59 19.35 11.21 2.81
N SER A 60 20.53 11.25 3.45
CA SER A 60 21.77 11.74 2.85
C SER A 60 22.10 11.08 1.50
N GLY A 61 21.88 9.76 1.40
CA GLY A 61 22.21 8.97 0.22
C GLY A 61 21.20 9.06 -0.93
N ALA A 62 20.02 9.65 -0.73
CA ALA A 62 18.97 9.66 -1.74
C ALA A 62 19.30 10.60 -2.92
N VAL A 63 19.76 11.82 -2.63
CA VAL A 63 20.16 12.80 -3.66
C VAL A 63 21.30 12.30 -4.55
N PRO A 64 22.46 11.84 -4.02
CA PRO A 64 23.56 11.37 -4.88
C PRO A 64 23.17 10.14 -5.71
N TYR A 65 22.40 9.21 -5.13
CA TYR A 65 21.91 8.03 -5.83
C TYR A 65 20.95 8.39 -6.99
N PHE A 66 19.94 9.23 -6.73
CA PHE A 66 19.02 9.66 -7.78
C PHE A 66 19.74 10.45 -8.89
N SER A 67 20.71 11.27 -8.49
CA SER A 67 21.49 12.07 -9.43
C SER A 67 22.34 11.19 -10.35
N ILE A 68 23.05 10.19 -9.82
CA ILE A 68 23.89 9.31 -10.65
C ILE A 68 23.05 8.40 -11.56
N THR A 69 21.88 7.97 -11.11
CA THR A 69 20.98 7.14 -11.94
C THR A 69 20.38 7.94 -13.10
N LEU A 70 20.00 9.21 -12.88
CA LEU A 70 19.59 10.11 -13.94
C LEU A 70 20.74 10.38 -14.93
N LEU A 71 21.96 10.58 -14.43
CA LEU A 71 23.15 10.73 -15.25
C LEU A 71 23.37 9.48 -16.13
N ASN A 72 23.34 8.28 -15.55
CA ASN A 72 23.49 7.01 -16.27
C ASN A 72 22.52 6.90 -17.46
N MET A 73 21.24 7.27 -17.28
CA MET A 73 20.26 7.22 -18.37
C MET A 73 20.64 8.10 -19.56
N ILE A 74 21.13 9.31 -19.29
CA ILE A 74 21.52 10.25 -20.35
C ILE A 74 22.89 9.88 -20.94
N GLU A 75 23.79 9.36 -20.10
CA GLU A 75 25.09 8.86 -20.52
C GLU A 75 24.99 7.67 -21.47
N VAL A 76 23.95 6.82 -21.37
CA VAL A 76 23.69 5.77 -22.37
C VAL A 76 23.60 6.39 -23.76
N VAL A 77 22.78 7.43 -23.93
CA VAL A 77 22.59 8.11 -25.21
C VAL A 77 23.90 8.75 -25.66
N MET A 78 24.56 9.54 -24.80
CA MET A 78 25.79 10.24 -25.16
C MET A 78 26.95 9.30 -25.51
N THR A 79 27.11 8.23 -24.74
CA THR A 79 28.16 7.23 -24.95
C THR A 79 27.96 6.51 -26.25
N VAL A 80 26.72 6.09 -26.57
CA VAL A 80 26.41 5.46 -27.86
C VAL A 80 26.82 6.37 -29.03
N PHE A 81 26.47 7.66 -28.98
CA PHE A 81 26.86 8.66 -29.99
C PHE A 81 28.38 8.81 -30.15
N LEU A 82 29.11 9.00 -29.06
CA LEU A 82 30.56 9.22 -29.10
C LEU A 82 31.34 7.94 -29.42
N ALA A 83 30.90 6.80 -28.90
CA ALA A 83 31.53 5.51 -29.15
C ALA A 83 31.27 4.98 -30.57
N SER A 84 30.27 5.49 -31.30
CA SER A 84 30.08 5.12 -32.72
C SER A 84 30.75 6.10 -33.69
N ASP A 85 31.05 7.33 -33.26
CA ASP A 85 31.93 8.25 -34.01
C ASP A 85 33.38 7.71 -34.11
N PHE A 86 33.71 6.73 -33.25
CA PHE A 86 34.92 5.90 -33.20
C PHE A 86 35.40 5.37 -34.57
N LEU A 87 34.50 4.86 -35.42
CA LEU A 87 34.85 4.13 -36.66
C LEU A 87 34.55 4.90 -37.94
N LYS A 88 33.74 5.97 -37.88
CA LYS A 88 33.43 6.80 -39.05
C LYS A 88 34.61 7.68 -39.45
N ARG A 89 35.35 8.21 -38.47
CA ARG A 89 36.53 9.07 -38.72
C ARG A 89 37.66 8.34 -39.45
N ASP A 90 37.74 7.01 -39.29
CA ASP A 90 38.75 6.18 -39.94
C ASP A 90 38.34 5.70 -41.36
N LYS A 91 37.03 5.61 -41.69
CA LYS A 91 36.53 5.27 -43.05
C LYS A 91 36.70 6.39 -44.09
N LYS A 92 36.89 7.65 -43.68
CA LYS A 92 37.15 8.77 -44.62
C LYS A 92 38.60 8.86 -45.10
N LEU A 93 39.45 7.89 -44.75
CA LEU A 93 40.90 7.90 -45.00
C LEU A 93 41.37 6.75 -45.92
N ASP A 94 40.51 6.23 -46.81
CA ASP A 94 40.84 5.07 -47.67
C ASP A 94 42.07 5.29 -48.57
N THR A 95 42.49 6.52 -48.86
CA THR A 95 43.74 6.84 -49.57
C THR A 95 44.92 7.19 -48.65
N THR A 96 44.72 7.30 -47.34
CA THR A 96 45.71 7.75 -46.34
C THR A 96 46.17 6.65 -45.39
N VAL A 97 45.66 5.41 -45.54
CA VAL A 97 46.00 4.25 -44.70
C VAL A 97 47.51 3.94 -44.69
N VAL A 98 48.21 4.23 -45.80
CA VAL A 98 49.67 4.07 -45.93
C VAL A 98 50.44 5.16 -45.16
N ILE A 99 49.89 6.37 -45.05
CA ILE A 99 50.53 7.52 -44.37
C ILE A 99 50.26 7.47 -42.84
N TYR A 100 49.19 6.81 -42.40
CA TYR A 100 48.83 6.62 -40.98
C TYR A 100 49.16 5.23 -40.41
N ALA A 101 50.18 4.54 -40.95
CA ALA A 101 50.77 3.34 -40.33
C ALA A 101 51.51 3.71 -39.03
N ARG A 102 50.76 4.07 -37.98
CA ARG A 102 51.33 4.38 -36.66
C ARG A 102 51.82 3.09 -36.00
N PRO A 103 53.02 3.07 -35.39
CA PRO A 103 53.60 1.89 -34.74
C PRO A 103 52.96 1.65 -33.35
N MET A 104 51.65 1.42 -33.31
CA MET A 104 50.88 1.18 -32.09
C MET A 104 49.99 -0.04 -32.25
N SER A 105 49.90 -0.87 -31.21
CA SER A 105 49.09 -2.08 -31.25
C SER A 105 47.59 -1.76 -31.18
N ASN A 106 46.75 -2.71 -31.60
CA ASN A 106 45.28 -2.60 -31.45
C ASN A 106 44.87 -2.41 -29.98
N GLY A 107 45.60 -3.04 -29.05
CA GLY A 107 45.39 -2.87 -27.62
C GLY A 107 45.71 -1.45 -27.16
N ASP A 108 46.84 -0.88 -27.58
CA ASP A 108 47.21 0.50 -27.23
C ASP A 108 46.15 1.50 -27.68
N TYR A 109 45.61 1.28 -28.89
CA TYR A 109 44.62 2.14 -29.51
C TYR A 109 43.26 2.07 -28.81
N VAL A 110 42.72 0.87 -28.63
CA VAL A 110 41.39 0.68 -28.00
C VAL A 110 41.42 1.09 -26.53
N LEU A 111 42.45 0.70 -25.79
CA LEU A 111 42.58 1.08 -24.37
C LEU A 111 42.79 2.58 -24.21
N GLY A 112 43.57 3.22 -25.10
CA GLY A 112 43.73 4.68 -25.10
C GLY A 112 42.39 5.40 -25.33
N LYS A 113 41.58 4.93 -26.28
CA LYS A 113 40.26 5.50 -26.55
C LYS A 113 39.25 5.22 -25.43
N LEU A 114 39.19 4.00 -24.91
CA LEU A 114 38.37 3.66 -23.76
C LEU A 114 38.70 4.58 -22.59
N LEU A 115 39.98 4.71 -22.24
CA LEU A 115 40.43 5.56 -21.15
C LEU A 115 40.02 7.01 -21.39
N SER A 116 40.07 7.52 -22.63
CA SER A 116 39.60 8.88 -22.93
C SER A 116 38.10 9.08 -22.68
N ILE A 117 37.26 8.15 -23.12
CA ILE A 117 35.79 8.23 -22.96
C ILE A 117 35.43 8.07 -21.49
N VAL A 118 35.96 7.03 -20.84
CA VAL A 118 35.69 6.75 -19.43
C VAL A 118 36.20 7.88 -18.55
N SER A 119 37.42 8.39 -18.75
CA SER A 119 37.92 9.53 -17.97
C SER A 119 37.12 10.81 -18.20
N LEU A 120 36.62 11.05 -19.41
CA LEU A 120 35.79 12.22 -19.73
C LEU A 120 34.44 12.17 -19.00
N PHE A 121 33.72 11.05 -19.09
CA PHE A 121 32.45 10.87 -18.40
C PHE A 121 32.62 10.75 -16.88
N SER A 122 33.65 10.07 -16.40
CA SER A 122 33.98 10.03 -14.96
C SER A 122 34.26 11.42 -14.39
N LEU A 123 35.00 12.27 -15.12
CA LEU A 123 35.23 13.66 -14.70
C LEU A 123 33.93 14.47 -14.71
N PHE A 124 33.08 14.26 -15.72
CA PHE A 124 31.77 14.90 -15.80
C PHE A 124 30.85 14.47 -14.65
N ASN A 125 30.77 13.17 -14.34
CA ASN A 125 30.00 12.65 -13.22
C ASN A 125 30.49 13.17 -11.88
N LEU A 126 31.82 13.22 -11.67
CA LEU A 126 32.40 13.84 -10.47
C LEU A 126 32.06 15.32 -10.39
N LEU A 127 32.14 16.06 -11.50
CA LEU A 127 31.76 17.49 -11.54
C LEU A 127 30.28 17.67 -11.19
N ALA A 128 29.39 16.91 -11.80
CA ALA A 128 27.96 16.96 -11.55
C ALA A 128 27.63 16.64 -10.09
N LEU A 129 28.18 15.54 -9.55
CA LEU A 129 28.05 15.16 -8.15
C LEU A 129 28.65 16.21 -7.20
N THR A 130 29.76 16.86 -7.58
CA THR A 130 30.35 17.95 -6.78
C THR A 130 29.44 19.17 -6.73
N VAL A 131 28.86 19.57 -7.87
CA VAL A 131 27.90 20.68 -7.92
C VAL A 131 26.67 20.38 -7.07
N ILE A 132 26.16 19.15 -7.16
CA ILE A 132 25.01 18.68 -6.38
C ILE A 132 25.35 18.63 -4.88
N GLY A 133 26.52 18.09 -4.53
CA GLY A 133 27.02 18.07 -3.15
C GLY A 133 27.21 19.47 -2.58
N ALA A 134 27.67 20.44 -3.39
CA ALA A 134 27.74 21.84 -2.99
C ALA A 134 26.35 22.43 -2.72
N ILE A 135 25.36 22.16 -3.58
CA ILE A 135 23.97 22.59 -3.38
C ILE A 135 23.42 22.05 -2.05
N VAL A 136 23.70 20.78 -1.75
CA VAL A 136 23.31 20.14 -0.49
C VAL A 136 24.06 20.77 0.69
N GLY A 137 25.37 20.92 0.60
CA GLY A 137 26.22 21.47 1.67
C GLY A 137 26.00 22.95 1.98
N PHE A 138 25.52 23.75 1.01
CA PHE A 138 25.13 25.15 1.25
C PHE A 138 23.79 25.28 2.00
N ASN A 139 23.02 24.19 2.11
CA ASN A 139 21.76 24.19 2.83
C ASN A 139 22.02 23.74 4.29
N PRO A 140 21.90 24.64 5.28
CA PRO A 140 22.23 24.31 6.68
C PRO A 140 21.29 23.27 7.30
N TYR A 141 20.22 22.89 6.59
CA TYR A 141 19.23 21.92 7.03
C TYR A 141 19.43 20.53 6.41
N LEU A 142 20.47 20.33 5.57
CA LEU A 142 20.75 19.05 4.92
C LEU A 142 22.06 18.45 5.43
N THR A 143 22.11 17.13 5.50
CA THR A 143 23.32 16.37 5.81
C THR A 143 24.05 15.98 4.52
N LEU A 144 25.30 16.44 4.39
CA LEU A 144 26.17 16.03 3.30
C LEU A 144 27.09 14.90 3.78
N ASP A 145 26.76 13.66 3.42
CA ASP A 145 27.69 12.54 3.59
C ASP A 145 28.48 12.29 2.30
N VAL A 146 29.77 12.67 2.30
CA VAL A 146 30.67 12.47 1.16
C VAL A 146 30.82 10.99 0.78
N ARG A 147 30.69 10.07 1.75
CA ARG A 147 30.77 8.63 1.50
C ARG A 147 29.70 8.18 0.51
N ASP A 148 28.47 8.68 0.63
CA ASP A 148 27.36 8.30 -0.24
C ASP A 148 27.57 8.75 -1.69
N TYR A 149 28.21 9.90 -1.89
CA TYR A 149 28.58 10.39 -3.22
C TYR A 149 29.66 9.53 -3.86
N LEU A 150 30.66 9.11 -3.08
CA LEU A 150 31.72 8.22 -3.55
C LEU A 150 31.18 6.83 -3.89
N ILE A 151 30.36 6.25 -3.01
CA ILE A 151 29.69 4.97 -3.26
C ILE A 151 28.83 5.06 -4.52
N SER A 152 28.06 6.13 -4.65
CA SER A 152 27.21 6.35 -5.83
C SER A 152 28.02 6.41 -7.13
N PHE A 153 29.15 7.12 -7.10
CA PHE A 153 30.05 7.20 -8.24
C PHE A 153 30.69 5.86 -8.61
N PHE A 154 31.32 5.17 -7.66
CA PHE A 154 32.08 3.94 -7.95
C PHE A 154 31.20 2.73 -8.23
N ILE A 155 30.10 2.55 -7.51
CA ILE A 155 29.27 1.35 -7.61
C ILE A 155 28.18 1.51 -8.67
N PHE A 156 27.57 2.69 -8.78
CA PHE A 156 26.48 2.92 -9.73
C PHE A 156 26.91 3.68 -10.98
N GLY A 157 27.97 4.51 -10.95
CA GLY A 157 28.42 5.26 -12.14
C GLY A 157 29.38 4.48 -13.04
N ILE A 158 30.41 3.85 -12.47
CA ILE A 158 31.49 3.22 -13.26
C ILE A 158 31.05 1.96 -14.02
N PRO A 159 30.34 0.97 -13.42
CA PRO A 159 29.96 -0.24 -14.14
C PRO A 159 29.08 0.00 -15.37
N PRO A 160 28.02 0.84 -15.32
CA PRO A 160 27.18 1.10 -16.50
C PRO A 160 27.95 1.83 -17.60
N LEU A 161 28.80 2.80 -17.24
CA LEU A 161 29.64 3.53 -18.19
C LEU A 161 30.59 2.60 -18.96
N LEU A 162 31.28 1.70 -18.24
CA LEU A 162 32.17 0.71 -18.86
C LEU A 162 31.40 -0.30 -19.71
N PHE A 163 30.24 -0.74 -19.22
CA PHE A 163 29.38 -1.67 -19.94
C PHE A 163 28.91 -1.09 -21.28
N VAL A 164 28.31 0.10 -21.28
CA VAL A 164 27.79 0.74 -22.49
C VAL A 164 28.92 1.10 -23.45
N THR A 165 30.06 1.58 -22.96
CA THR A 165 31.22 1.90 -23.82
C THR A 165 31.78 0.64 -24.48
N GLY A 166 32.00 -0.43 -23.70
CA GLY A 166 32.47 -1.71 -24.22
C GLY A 166 31.49 -2.34 -25.21
N LEU A 167 30.20 -2.36 -24.87
CA LEU A 167 29.13 -2.87 -25.73
C LEU A 167 29.08 -2.08 -27.05
N SER A 168 29.20 -0.75 -27.00
CA SER A 168 29.22 0.09 -28.18
C SER A 168 30.39 -0.24 -29.10
N PHE A 169 31.59 -0.43 -28.54
CA PHE A 169 32.78 -0.79 -29.29
C PHE A 169 32.67 -2.14 -29.99
N VAL A 170 32.16 -3.16 -29.30
CA VAL A 170 32.05 -4.52 -29.88
C VAL A 170 30.96 -4.56 -30.95
N VAL A 171 29.79 -3.94 -30.71
CA VAL A 171 28.69 -3.90 -31.69
C VAL A 171 29.11 -3.13 -32.94
N MET A 172 29.80 -1.99 -32.78
CA MET A 172 30.31 -1.24 -33.93
C MET A 172 31.35 -2.04 -34.73
N SER A 173 32.20 -2.82 -34.04
CA SER A 173 33.20 -3.70 -34.69
C SER A 173 32.54 -4.83 -35.47
N MET A 174 31.41 -5.36 -35.00
CA MET A 174 30.64 -6.42 -35.65
C MET A 174 29.81 -5.91 -36.84
N LEU A 175 29.01 -4.87 -36.62
CA LEU A 175 28.04 -4.37 -37.62
C LEU A 175 28.70 -3.52 -38.71
N LYS A 176 29.85 -2.89 -38.41
CA LYS A 176 30.60 -2.00 -39.32
C LYS A 176 29.75 -0.87 -39.95
N ASN A 177 28.58 -0.58 -39.35
CA ASN A 177 27.57 0.40 -39.77
C ASN A 177 27.13 1.26 -38.57
N GLN A 178 27.36 2.56 -38.66
CA GLN A 178 27.09 3.52 -37.59
C GLN A 178 25.59 3.67 -37.29
N ALA A 179 24.76 3.81 -38.33
CA ALA A 179 23.33 4.03 -38.16
C ALA A 179 22.66 2.81 -37.52
N LEU A 180 23.03 1.61 -37.98
CA LEU A 180 22.51 0.37 -37.42
C LEU A 180 22.97 0.18 -35.96
N THR A 181 24.23 0.48 -35.66
CA THR A 181 24.77 0.43 -34.29
C THR A 181 24.00 1.37 -33.35
N PHE A 182 23.70 2.59 -33.80
CA PHE A 182 22.87 3.52 -33.02
C PHE A 182 21.47 2.98 -32.75
N VAL A 183 20.79 2.49 -33.78
CA VAL A 183 19.43 1.96 -33.62
C VAL A 183 19.41 0.79 -32.64
N VAL A 184 20.35 -0.15 -32.76
CA VAL A 184 20.42 -1.33 -31.88
C VAL A 184 20.71 -0.94 -30.43
N LEU A 185 21.69 -0.06 -30.19
CA LEU A 185 22.08 0.32 -28.83
C LEU A 185 21.05 1.21 -28.14
N LEU A 186 20.43 2.14 -28.88
CA LEU A 186 19.33 2.96 -28.34
C LEU A 186 18.08 2.10 -28.09
N ALA A 187 17.78 1.13 -28.96
CA ALA A 187 16.70 0.17 -28.73
C ALA A 187 16.97 -0.66 -27.47
N TYR A 188 18.20 -1.17 -27.28
CA TYR A 188 18.57 -1.89 -26.06
C TYR A 188 18.47 -1.00 -24.81
N GLY A 189 18.96 0.24 -24.86
CA GLY A 189 18.84 1.20 -23.76
C GLY A 189 17.37 1.48 -23.40
N ALA A 190 16.51 1.72 -24.41
CA ALA A 190 15.08 1.92 -24.21
C ALA A 190 14.39 0.66 -23.66
N VAL A 191 14.72 -0.53 -24.18
CA VAL A 191 14.18 -1.80 -23.69
C VAL A 191 14.57 -2.06 -22.23
N SER A 192 15.81 -1.74 -21.87
CA SER A 192 16.29 -1.85 -20.49
C SER A 192 15.57 -0.92 -19.53
N VAL A 193 15.41 0.35 -19.91
CA VAL A 193 14.76 1.36 -19.06
C VAL A 193 13.25 1.11 -18.95
N PHE A 194 12.57 0.70 -20.00
CA PHE A 194 11.11 0.63 -19.98
C PHE A 194 10.53 -0.78 -19.72
N TYR A 195 11.32 -1.86 -19.89
CA TYR A 195 10.75 -3.22 -19.90
C TYR A 195 11.55 -4.27 -19.13
N LEU A 196 12.88 -4.30 -19.21
CA LEU A 196 13.66 -5.42 -18.64
C LEU A 196 13.54 -5.55 -17.13
N TYR A 197 13.26 -4.44 -16.44
CA TYR A 197 13.06 -4.43 -15.00
C TYR A 197 11.91 -5.34 -14.54
N ASP A 198 10.82 -5.44 -15.31
CA ASP A 198 9.67 -6.27 -14.95
C ASP A 198 10.00 -7.77 -14.98
N PHE A 199 11.05 -8.17 -15.71
CA PHE A 199 11.49 -9.56 -15.77
C PHE A 199 12.39 -9.91 -14.58
N HIS A 200 13.41 -9.10 -14.32
CA HIS A 200 14.28 -9.30 -13.16
C HIS A 200 15.12 -8.05 -12.83
N PRO A 201 15.30 -7.68 -11.55
CA PRO A 201 16.13 -6.53 -11.14
C PRO A 201 17.59 -6.61 -11.63
N ILE A 202 18.11 -7.82 -11.83
CA ILE A 202 19.48 -8.01 -12.32
C ILE A 202 19.70 -7.45 -13.72
N LEU A 203 18.64 -7.29 -14.53
CA LEU A 203 18.70 -6.75 -15.89
C LEU A 203 18.75 -5.22 -15.93
N ASP A 204 18.64 -4.55 -14.78
CA ASP A 204 18.76 -3.10 -14.67
C ASP A 204 20.23 -2.66 -14.59
N PHE A 205 20.88 -2.57 -15.75
CA PHE A 205 22.25 -2.09 -15.85
C PHE A 205 22.39 -0.62 -15.47
N THR A 206 21.33 0.20 -15.59
CA THR A 206 21.36 1.64 -15.29
C THR A 206 21.24 1.97 -13.80
N ALA A 207 20.87 0.98 -12.97
CA ALA A 207 20.53 1.15 -11.57
C ALA A 207 19.31 2.06 -11.33
N PHE A 208 18.42 2.21 -12.31
CA PHE A 208 17.33 3.18 -12.24
C PHE A 208 16.15 2.69 -11.37
N TRP A 209 15.73 1.44 -11.55
CA TRP A 209 14.49 0.93 -10.93
C TRP A 209 14.70 0.37 -9.53
N HIS A 210 15.92 -0.10 -9.24
CA HIS A 210 16.24 -0.76 -7.98
C HIS A 210 17.02 0.17 -7.05
N ALA A 211 16.27 1.01 -6.33
CA ALA A 211 16.78 2.00 -5.39
C ALA A 211 17.57 1.35 -4.26
N ASN A 212 18.87 1.67 -4.23
CA ASN A 212 19.80 1.24 -3.19
C ASN A 212 20.24 2.46 -2.38
N MET A 213 19.31 3.03 -1.62
CA MET A 213 19.61 4.16 -0.74
C MET A 213 20.14 3.62 0.60
N PRO A 214 21.33 4.05 1.05
CA PRO A 214 21.82 3.71 2.38
C PRO A 214 20.99 4.41 3.45
N SER A 215 20.84 3.75 4.60
CA SER A 215 20.33 4.36 5.83
C SER A 215 21.50 4.95 6.60
N GLU A 216 21.31 6.10 7.28
CA GLU A 216 22.33 6.64 8.17
C GLU A 216 22.50 5.76 9.43
N ILE A 217 21.50 4.92 9.75
CA ILE A 217 21.52 3.99 10.89
C ILE A 217 22.29 2.70 10.56
N VAL A 218 21.88 1.97 9.51
CA VAL A 218 22.43 0.63 9.18
C VAL A 218 23.26 0.59 7.90
N GLY A 219 23.36 1.68 7.14
CA GLY A 219 23.93 1.68 5.80
C GLY A 219 23.07 0.88 4.81
N PHE A 220 23.71 0.06 3.98
CA PHE A 220 23.03 -0.86 3.08
C PHE A 220 22.62 -2.15 3.81
N ILE A 221 21.43 -2.70 3.53
CA ILE A 221 21.01 -4.01 4.06
C ILE A 221 21.93 -5.11 3.48
N GLU A 222 21.99 -5.24 2.15
CA GLU A 222 22.74 -6.30 1.46
C GLU A 222 23.84 -5.71 0.57
N PHE A 223 24.83 -5.02 1.17
CA PHE A 223 25.94 -4.39 0.42
C PHE A 223 26.64 -5.38 -0.53
N ASP A 224 26.84 -6.62 -0.07
CA ASP A 224 27.46 -7.67 -0.87
C ASP A 224 26.64 -8.03 -2.11
N LYS A 225 25.32 -8.20 -1.96
CA LYS A 225 24.43 -8.50 -3.09
C LYS A 225 24.45 -7.36 -4.10
N MET A 226 24.43 -6.12 -3.64
CA MET A 226 24.57 -4.95 -4.52
C MET A 226 25.86 -5.02 -5.36
N LEU A 227 27.01 -5.39 -4.76
CA LEU A 227 28.25 -5.61 -5.52
C LEU A 227 28.10 -6.74 -6.55
N TRP A 228 27.50 -7.87 -6.17
CA TRP A 228 27.25 -8.99 -7.07
C TRP A 228 26.25 -8.66 -8.19
N MET A 229 25.34 -7.71 -7.99
CA MET A 229 24.43 -7.20 -9.03
C MET A 229 25.15 -6.29 -10.04
N ARG A 230 26.24 -5.62 -9.64
CA ARG A 230 27.00 -4.70 -10.52
C ARG A 230 28.18 -5.39 -11.20
N ALA A 231 28.74 -6.44 -10.60
CA ALA A 231 29.85 -7.21 -11.15
C ALA A 231 29.61 -7.76 -12.58
N PRO A 232 28.41 -8.26 -12.97
CA PRO A 232 28.14 -8.73 -14.32
C PRO A 232 28.38 -7.64 -15.37
N TYR A 233 27.94 -6.41 -15.11
CA TYR A 233 28.08 -5.29 -16.04
C TYR A 233 29.51 -4.79 -16.14
N LEU A 234 30.21 -4.68 -14.99
CA LEU A 234 31.62 -4.33 -14.97
C LEU A 234 32.44 -5.36 -15.76
N SER A 235 32.21 -6.65 -15.51
CA SER A 235 32.93 -7.73 -16.17
C SER A 235 32.61 -7.83 -17.66
N ALA A 236 31.34 -7.70 -18.04
CA ALA A 236 30.91 -7.68 -19.43
C ALA A 236 31.49 -6.48 -20.19
N GLY A 237 31.50 -5.29 -19.60
CA GLY A 237 32.14 -4.10 -20.18
C GLY A 237 33.61 -4.32 -20.50
N ILE A 238 34.38 -4.84 -19.53
CA ILE A 238 35.80 -5.17 -19.72
C ILE A 238 35.96 -6.24 -20.82
N SER A 239 35.11 -7.27 -20.82
CA SER A 239 35.15 -8.35 -21.80
C SER A 239 34.87 -7.86 -23.22
N PHE A 240 33.88 -6.98 -23.41
CA PHE A 240 33.56 -6.39 -24.70
C PHE A 240 34.69 -5.50 -25.23
N VAL A 241 35.40 -4.78 -24.35
CA VAL A 241 36.61 -4.04 -24.73
C VAL A 241 37.70 -5.00 -25.23
N LEU A 242 37.93 -6.11 -24.53
CA LEU A 242 38.93 -7.10 -24.93
C LEU A 242 38.55 -7.77 -26.27
N PHE A 243 37.27 -8.08 -26.49
CA PHE A 243 36.80 -8.56 -27.79
C PHE A 243 36.97 -7.53 -28.90
N THR A 244 36.74 -6.26 -28.60
CA THR A 244 37.01 -5.17 -29.56
C THR A 244 38.48 -5.18 -29.98
N VAL A 245 39.43 -5.33 -29.03
CA VAL A 245 40.87 -5.45 -29.36
C VAL A 245 41.14 -6.64 -30.28
N ALA A 246 40.41 -7.75 -30.11
CA ALA A 246 40.57 -8.97 -30.90
C ALA A 246 39.89 -8.94 -32.29
N LEU A 247 38.85 -8.12 -32.47
CA LEU A 247 38.01 -8.03 -33.67
C LEU A 247 38.41 -6.91 -34.64
N ILE A 248 39.21 -5.93 -34.21
CA ILE A 248 39.65 -4.84 -35.08
C ILE A 248 40.64 -5.34 -36.13
N ASP A 249 40.24 -5.23 -37.40
CA ASP A 249 41.07 -5.55 -38.57
C ASP A 249 42.10 -4.43 -38.82
N ARG A 250 43.28 -4.49 -38.15
CA ARG A 250 44.42 -3.58 -38.39
C ARG A 250 45.74 -4.37 -38.51
N PRO A 251 46.68 -3.92 -39.36
CA PRO A 251 47.88 -4.70 -39.74
C PRO A 251 48.93 -4.92 -38.63
N TRP A 252 48.76 -4.34 -37.44
CA TRP A 252 49.74 -4.38 -36.33
C TRP A 252 49.28 -5.22 -35.11
N GLN A 253 48.62 -6.35 -35.34
CA GLN A 253 48.15 -7.23 -34.26
C GLN A 253 48.93 -8.54 -34.18
N SER A 254 49.55 -8.81 -33.01
CA SER A 254 50.19 -10.09 -32.76
C SER A 254 49.16 -11.18 -32.42
N ARG A 255 49.32 -12.38 -32.99
CA ARG A 255 48.47 -13.54 -32.68
C ARG A 255 48.37 -13.85 -31.18
N PRO A 256 49.47 -13.78 -30.38
CA PRO A 256 49.39 -14.01 -28.94
C PRO A 256 48.51 -12.98 -28.20
N LEU A 257 48.58 -11.70 -28.56
CA LEU A 257 47.74 -10.67 -27.95
C LEU A 257 46.26 -10.88 -28.29
N ARG A 258 45.96 -11.26 -29.53
CA ARG A 258 44.58 -11.59 -29.95
C ARG A 258 44.02 -12.75 -29.15
N MET A 259 44.78 -13.85 -29.03
CA MET A 259 44.35 -15.01 -28.25
C MET A 259 44.19 -14.68 -26.76
N PHE A 260 45.13 -13.93 -26.18
CA PHE A 260 45.04 -13.47 -24.80
C PHE A 260 43.78 -12.63 -24.53
N CYS A 261 43.44 -11.68 -25.41
CA CYS A 261 42.24 -10.88 -25.27
C CYS A 261 40.96 -11.73 -25.40
N LEU A 262 40.93 -12.69 -26.33
CA LEU A 262 39.78 -13.60 -26.48
C LEU A 262 39.61 -14.49 -25.25
N THR A 263 40.67 -15.14 -24.79
CA THR A 263 40.58 -16.05 -23.62
C THR A 263 40.22 -15.28 -22.35
N THR A 264 40.87 -14.14 -22.11
CA THR A 264 40.58 -13.30 -20.93
C THR A 264 39.18 -12.70 -21.00
N GLY A 265 38.71 -12.29 -22.18
CA GLY A 265 37.33 -11.80 -22.36
C GLY A 265 36.28 -12.90 -22.12
N ILE A 266 36.55 -14.14 -22.55
CA ILE A 266 35.66 -15.28 -22.28
C ILE A 266 35.63 -15.60 -20.78
N LEU A 267 36.79 -15.62 -20.12
CA LEU A 267 36.89 -15.82 -18.67
C LEU A 267 36.16 -14.70 -17.89
N GLY A 268 36.27 -13.45 -18.35
CA GLY A 268 35.55 -12.31 -17.79
C GLY A 268 34.04 -12.46 -17.93
N LEU A 269 33.53 -12.86 -19.10
CA LEU A 269 32.10 -13.18 -19.26
C LEU A 269 31.68 -14.34 -18.36
N GLY A 270 32.52 -15.37 -18.21
CA GLY A 270 32.29 -16.48 -17.28
C GLY A 270 32.16 -16.01 -15.83
N PHE A 271 33.04 -15.11 -15.39
CA PHE A 271 32.93 -14.48 -14.06
C PHE A 271 31.65 -13.64 -13.93
N GLY A 272 31.28 -12.87 -14.94
CA GLY A 272 30.02 -12.12 -14.95
C GLY A 272 28.79 -13.01 -14.84
N GLY A 273 28.80 -14.15 -15.55
CA GLY A 273 27.79 -15.20 -15.43
C GLY A 273 27.75 -15.84 -14.04
N PHE A 274 28.90 -16.14 -13.44
CA PHE A 274 29.00 -16.63 -12.07
C PHE A 274 28.46 -15.63 -11.04
N SER A 275 28.79 -14.34 -11.17
CA SER A 275 28.25 -13.27 -10.33
C SER A 275 26.73 -13.20 -10.42
N ALA A 276 26.19 -13.27 -11.65
CA ALA A 276 24.75 -13.27 -11.86
C ALA A 276 24.07 -14.53 -11.28
N TRP A 277 24.70 -15.69 -11.46
CA TRP A 277 24.25 -16.94 -10.85
C TRP A 277 24.21 -16.85 -9.32
N LYS A 278 25.24 -16.26 -8.67
CA LYS A 278 25.29 -16.09 -7.22
C LYS A 278 24.12 -15.25 -6.68
N VAL A 279 23.74 -14.17 -7.37
CA VAL A 279 22.56 -13.36 -7.00
C VAL A 279 21.28 -14.17 -7.11
N LEU A 280 21.11 -14.87 -8.25
CA LEU A 280 19.92 -15.69 -8.49
C LEU A 280 19.81 -16.87 -7.51
N GLU A 281 20.93 -17.45 -7.10
CA GLU A 281 20.97 -18.55 -6.14
C GLU A 281 20.57 -18.07 -4.73
N GLY A 282 21.07 -16.92 -4.30
CA GLY A 282 20.66 -16.32 -3.02
C GLY A 282 19.14 -16.04 -2.97
N GLU A 283 18.56 -15.51 -4.04
CA GLU A 283 17.10 -15.30 -4.10
C GLU A 283 16.30 -16.62 -4.09
N LYS A 284 16.81 -17.66 -4.76
CA LYS A 284 16.18 -19.00 -4.72
C LYS A 284 16.23 -19.58 -3.32
N GLU A 285 17.34 -19.41 -2.61
CA GLU A 285 17.51 -19.89 -1.24
C GLU A 285 16.51 -19.23 -0.29
N THR A 286 16.35 -17.89 -0.34
CA THR A 286 15.32 -17.19 0.45
C THR A 286 13.91 -17.70 0.12
N LYS A 287 13.58 -17.87 -1.17
CA LYS A 287 12.27 -18.40 -1.59
C LYS A 287 12.06 -19.84 -1.14
N ARG A 288 13.11 -20.66 -1.15
CA ARG A 288 13.08 -22.05 -0.67
C ARG A 288 12.84 -22.10 0.83
N LEU A 289 13.57 -21.30 1.62
CA LEU A 289 13.38 -21.20 3.07
C LEU A 289 11.96 -20.74 3.41
N ALA A 290 11.46 -19.70 2.73
CA ALA A 290 10.09 -19.24 2.91
C ALA A 290 9.04 -20.34 2.64
N LYS A 291 9.24 -21.11 1.55
CA LYS A 291 8.37 -22.24 1.20
C LYS A 291 8.45 -23.38 2.21
N GLU A 292 9.65 -23.76 2.65
CA GLU A 292 9.87 -24.80 3.66
C GLU A 292 9.20 -24.45 4.98
N ILE A 293 9.34 -23.19 5.42
CA ILE A 293 8.67 -22.68 6.63
C ILE A 293 7.16 -22.72 6.47
N GLY A 294 6.63 -22.36 5.30
CA GLY A 294 5.20 -22.49 4.98
C GLY A 294 4.70 -23.94 5.09
N GLN A 295 5.44 -24.89 4.55
CA GLN A 295 5.10 -26.32 4.61
C GLN A 295 5.18 -26.88 6.03
N LEU A 296 6.20 -26.50 6.79
CA LEU A 296 6.36 -26.91 8.19
C LEU A 296 5.25 -26.36 9.08
N LYS A 297 4.76 -25.14 8.80
CA LYS A 297 3.61 -24.56 9.51
C LYS A 297 2.35 -25.39 9.30
N GLU A 298 2.09 -25.80 8.06
CA GLU A 298 0.93 -26.63 7.71
C GLU A 298 1.05 -28.05 8.29
N GLN A 299 2.24 -28.66 8.22
CA GLN A 299 2.48 -30.00 8.76
C GLN A 299 2.27 -30.09 10.29
N TYR A 300 2.55 -29.00 11.02
CA TYR A 300 2.45 -28.95 12.48
C TYR A 300 1.31 -28.03 12.96
N ALA A 301 0.29 -27.81 12.13
CA ALA A 301 -0.86 -26.96 12.45
C ALA A 301 -1.75 -27.53 13.57
N ASP A 302 -1.81 -28.87 13.66
CA ASP A 302 -2.63 -29.64 14.61
C ASP A 302 -1.82 -30.13 15.83
N ALA A 303 -0.61 -29.62 16.03
CA ALA A 303 0.18 -29.97 17.21
C ALA A 303 -0.50 -29.47 18.49
N PRO A 304 -0.40 -30.20 19.62
CA PRO A 304 -0.97 -29.80 20.90
C PRO A 304 -0.63 -28.36 21.27
N GLU A 305 -1.66 -27.56 21.53
CA GLU A 305 -1.53 -26.14 21.79
C GLU A 305 -0.90 -25.85 23.17
N LEU A 306 0.03 -24.91 23.16
CA LEU A 306 0.79 -24.50 24.34
C LEU A 306 0.62 -23.01 24.58
N SER A 307 0.24 -22.67 25.80
CA SER A 307 0.23 -21.28 26.27
C SER A 307 1.51 -20.96 27.04
N MET A 308 2.03 -19.75 26.86
CA MET A 308 3.20 -19.24 27.59
C MET A 308 2.75 -18.17 28.58
N SER A 309 2.87 -18.46 29.87
CA SER A 309 2.44 -17.51 30.92
C SER A 309 3.57 -16.58 31.38
N GLN A 310 4.84 -17.02 31.27
CA GLN A 310 6.01 -16.26 31.69
C GLN A 310 7.20 -16.51 30.74
N CYS A 311 7.93 -15.45 30.42
CA CYS A 311 9.12 -15.47 29.59
C CYS A 311 10.20 -14.52 30.16
N ASP A 312 11.26 -15.10 30.71
CA ASP A 312 12.41 -14.39 31.22
C ASP A 312 13.55 -14.48 30.20
N LEU A 313 13.99 -13.34 29.66
CA LEU A 313 15.04 -13.25 28.67
C LEU A 313 16.25 -12.50 29.22
N LYS A 314 17.44 -13.05 29.01
CA LYS A 314 18.72 -12.37 29.22
C LYS A 314 19.48 -12.37 27.92
N LEU A 315 19.54 -11.21 27.27
CA LEU A 315 20.18 -11.03 25.97
C LEU A 315 21.47 -10.24 26.12
N SER A 316 22.54 -10.75 25.54
CA SER A 316 23.80 -10.04 25.35
C SER A 316 24.09 -9.86 23.87
N GLN A 317 24.26 -8.61 23.43
CA GLN A 317 24.71 -8.31 22.08
C GLN A 317 26.21 -8.61 21.96
N LYS A 318 26.63 -9.21 20.84
CA LYS A 318 28.03 -9.55 20.56
C LYS A 318 28.47 -8.91 19.24
N ALA A 319 29.77 -8.65 19.12
CA ALA A 319 30.36 -8.16 17.88
C ALA A 319 30.24 -9.19 16.74
N GLY A 320 30.29 -8.73 15.50
CA GLY A 320 30.05 -9.54 14.31
C GLY A 320 28.57 -9.80 14.02
N GLY A 321 27.65 -8.97 14.55
CA GLY A 321 26.20 -9.10 14.30
C GLY A 321 25.59 -10.38 14.86
N THR A 322 25.88 -10.72 16.12
CA THR A 322 25.34 -11.91 16.79
C THR A 322 24.76 -11.57 18.17
N ILE A 323 23.89 -12.46 18.67
CA ILE A 323 23.30 -12.38 20.02
C ILE A 323 23.59 -13.67 20.80
N ASP A 324 23.68 -13.57 22.12
CA ASP A 324 23.70 -14.68 23.08
C ASP A 324 22.54 -14.49 24.04
N VAL A 325 21.68 -15.50 24.18
CA VAL A 325 20.44 -15.39 24.95
C VAL A 325 20.23 -16.61 25.85
N ASP A 326 19.88 -16.33 27.11
CA ASP A 326 19.35 -17.30 28.07
C ASP A 326 17.86 -17.02 28.27
N ALA A 327 17.01 -17.95 27.85
CA ALA A 327 15.56 -17.84 27.91
C ALA A 327 14.96 -18.86 28.88
N GLY A 328 14.19 -18.38 29.86
CA GLY A 328 13.37 -19.18 30.77
C GLY A 328 11.89 -19.03 30.47
N LEU A 329 11.19 -20.14 30.23
CA LEU A 329 9.82 -20.16 29.74
C LEU A 329 8.95 -21.02 30.66
N LYS A 330 7.76 -20.52 31.01
CA LYS A 330 6.71 -21.31 31.68
C LYS A 330 5.61 -21.61 30.67
N LEU A 331 5.52 -22.86 30.26
CA LEU A 331 4.55 -23.35 29.28
C LEU A 331 3.45 -24.13 29.98
N LYS A 332 2.22 -24.00 29.50
CA LYS A 332 1.04 -24.75 29.94
C LYS A 332 0.44 -25.46 28.74
N ASN A 333 0.16 -26.76 28.88
CA ASN A 333 -0.67 -27.45 27.89
C ASN A 333 -2.11 -27.02 28.10
N ILE A 334 -2.67 -26.40 27.09
CA ILE A 334 -4.06 -25.90 27.07
C ILE A 334 -4.90 -26.67 26.05
N SER A 335 -4.27 -27.59 25.30
CA SER A 335 -5.01 -28.51 24.47
C SER A 335 -5.77 -29.50 25.35
N GLY A 336 -6.90 -30.00 24.83
CA GLY A 336 -7.62 -31.13 25.43
C GLY A 336 -6.87 -32.46 25.32
N GLU A 337 -5.69 -32.48 24.69
CA GLU A 337 -4.91 -33.67 24.41
C GLU A 337 -3.61 -33.71 25.21
N VAL A 338 -3.00 -34.90 25.32
CA VAL A 338 -1.70 -35.06 25.98
C VAL A 338 -0.59 -34.65 25.00
N ALA A 339 0.24 -33.69 25.37
CA ALA A 339 1.35 -33.24 24.54
C ALA A 339 2.61 -34.09 24.81
N ASP A 340 2.89 -35.02 23.89
CA ASP A 340 4.10 -35.85 23.89
C ASP A 340 5.33 -35.10 23.33
N THR A 341 5.09 -34.11 22.47
CA THR A 341 6.11 -33.24 21.88
C THR A 341 5.68 -31.79 22.01
N LEU A 342 6.55 -30.95 22.59
CA LEU A 342 6.34 -29.52 22.66
C LEU A 342 6.85 -28.87 21.37
N VAL A 343 5.94 -28.29 20.60
CA VAL A 343 6.26 -27.59 19.35
C VAL A 343 6.48 -26.12 19.61
N MET A 344 7.67 -25.63 19.29
CA MET A 344 8.06 -24.23 19.42
C MET A 344 8.71 -23.73 18.15
N ARG A 345 8.82 -22.42 18.00
CA ARG A 345 9.54 -21.75 16.91
C ARG A 345 10.64 -20.85 17.43
N LEU A 346 11.75 -20.82 16.70
CA LEU A 346 12.94 -19.99 16.94
C LEU A 346 13.61 -19.75 15.57
N ASN A 347 14.29 -18.62 15.37
CA ASN A 347 14.98 -18.33 14.10
C ASN A 347 15.98 -19.46 13.74
N PRO A 348 15.95 -19.99 12.49
CA PRO A 348 16.82 -21.11 12.10
C PRO A 348 18.31 -20.78 12.16
N ALA A 349 18.71 -19.50 12.11
CA ALA A 349 20.12 -19.09 12.22
C ALA A 349 20.65 -19.03 13.65
N LEU A 350 19.78 -19.24 14.66
CA LEU A 350 20.17 -19.32 16.06
C LEU A 350 20.51 -20.76 16.43
N ASN A 351 21.73 -20.98 16.89
CA ASN A 351 22.23 -22.26 17.36
C ASN A 351 21.80 -22.47 18.82
N ILE A 352 21.29 -23.66 19.12
CA ILE A 352 20.90 -24.02 20.49
C ILE A 352 22.11 -24.64 21.17
N ASP A 353 22.61 -23.96 22.20
CA ASP A 353 23.77 -24.40 22.97
C ASP A 353 23.36 -25.44 24.02
N SER A 354 22.19 -25.28 24.63
CA SER A 354 21.66 -26.19 25.64
C SER A 354 20.17 -25.98 25.91
N LEU A 355 19.49 -27.06 26.30
CA LEU A 355 18.05 -27.07 26.55
C LEU A 355 17.73 -27.92 27.77
N TRP A 356 17.00 -27.36 28.73
CA TRP A 356 16.56 -28.06 29.93
C TRP A 356 15.06 -27.96 30.13
N ALA A 357 14.44 -29.05 30.58
CA ALA A 357 13.09 -29.02 31.15
C ALA A 357 13.10 -29.72 32.50
N LYS A 358 12.37 -29.18 33.49
CA LYS A 358 12.33 -29.70 34.88
C LYS A 358 13.72 -29.97 35.49
N LYS A 359 14.73 -29.15 35.15
CA LYS A 359 16.14 -29.26 35.59
C LYS A 359 16.91 -30.47 35.05
N GLN A 360 16.40 -31.14 34.01
CA GLN A 360 17.11 -32.19 33.30
C GLN A 360 17.37 -31.77 31.85
N ASN A 361 18.41 -32.33 31.23
CA ASN A 361 18.71 -32.11 29.82
C ASN A 361 17.73 -32.92 28.96
N VAL A 362 17.18 -32.32 27.90
CA VAL A 362 16.09 -32.93 27.11
C VAL A 362 16.49 -33.06 25.65
N THR A 363 16.07 -34.15 25.01
CA THR A 363 16.28 -34.35 23.57
C THR A 363 15.36 -33.42 22.77
N PHE A 364 15.91 -32.83 21.72
CA PHE A 364 15.15 -32.00 20.81
C PHE A 364 15.52 -32.31 19.35
N THR A 365 14.58 -32.07 18.45
CA THR A 365 14.79 -32.12 17.01
C THR A 365 14.53 -30.74 16.40
N ARG A 366 15.44 -30.28 15.55
CA ARG A 366 15.30 -29.01 14.83
C ARG A 366 14.84 -29.27 13.39
N LYS A 367 13.77 -28.61 12.95
CA LYS A 367 13.31 -28.63 11.55
C LYS A 367 13.06 -27.20 11.09
N GLY A 368 13.98 -26.61 10.34
CA GLY A 368 13.90 -25.20 9.95
C GLY A 368 13.75 -24.28 11.16
N HIS A 369 12.65 -23.51 11.22
CA HIS A 369 12.32 -22.64 12.35
C HIS A 369 11.73 -23.39 13.55
N LEU A 370 11.29 -24.65 13.39
CA LEU A 370 10.66 -25.42 14.45
C LEU A 370 11.68 -26.07 15.39
N LEU A 371 11.35 -26.06 16.67
CA LEU A 371 12.03 -26.75 17.75
C LEU A 371 11.04 -27.72 18.38
N LEU A 372 11.30 -29.02 18.20
CA LEU A 372 10.47 -30.11 18.70
C LEU A 372 11.13 -30.69 19.95
N ILE A 373 10.55 -30.47 21.12
CA ILE A 373 11.13 -30.88 22.41
C ILE A 373 10.33 -32.07 22.92
N VAL A 374 11.00 -33.19 23.19
CA VAL A 374 10.34 -34.40 23.70
C VAL A 374 10.56 -34.50 25.22
N PRO A 375 9.61 -34.08 26.07
CA PRO A 375 9.75 -34.21 27.52
C PRO A 375 9.80 -35.69 27.95
N GLU A 376 10.50 -35.97 29.04
CA GLU A 376 10.61 -37.33 29.63
C GLU A 376 9.23 -37.93 29.98
N LYS A 377 8.29 -37.08 30.39
CA LYS A 377 6.88 -37.43 30.58
C LYS A 377 6.02 -36.51 29.74
N PRO A 378 5.06 -37.04 28.96
CA PRO A 378 4.09 -36.23 28.24
C PRO A 378 3.37 -35.25 29.16
N LEU A 379 3.09 -34.06 28.64
CA LEU A 379 2.44 -32.99 29.38
C LEU A 379 0.91 -33.17 29.27
N SER A 380 0.26 -33.49 30.39
CA SER A 380 -1.21 -33.64 30.40
C SER A 380 -1.92 -32.30 30.21
N PRO A 381 -3.20 -32.27 29.78
CA PRO A 381 -4.00 -31.05 29.75
C PRO A 381 -3.91 -30.28 31.07
N GLU A 382 -3.87 -28.95 30.98
CA GLU A 382 -3.72 -27.99 32.08
C GLU A 382 -2.39 -28.07 32.85
N GLN A 383 -1.51 -29.02 32.54
CA GLN A 383 -0.22 -29.16 33.20
C GLN A 383 0.79 -28.13 32.70
N SER A 384 1.57 -27.57 33.64
CA SER A 384 2.65 -26.63 33.32
C SER A 384 4.04 -27.26 33.38
N ILE A 385 4.96 -26.75 32.57
CA ILE A 385 6.38 -27.12 32.54
C ILE A 385 7.25 -25.87 32.40
N ILE A 386 8.44 -25.91 33.03
CA ILE A 386 9.46 -24.88 32.86
C ILE A 386 10.53 -25.41 31.91
N VAL A 387 10.79 -24.63 30.87
CA VAL A 387 11.82 -24.90 29.85
C VAL A 387 12.86 -23.77 29.89
N LYS A 388 14.14 -24.12 29.88
CA LYS A 388 15.24 -23.17 29.75
C LYS A 388 16.02 -23.48 28.48
N ILE A 389 16.29 -22.47 27.68
CA ILE A 389 16.98 -22.60 26.39
C ILE A 389 18.08 -21.55 26.33
N ARG A 390 19.31 -22.00 26.13
CA ARG A 390 20.43 -21.11 25.80
C ARG A 390 20.76 -21.25 24.33
N TYR A 391 20.85 -20.12 23.63
CA TYR A 391 21.11 -20.10 22.20
C TYR A 391 21.90 -18.85 21.81
N SER A 392 22.63 -18.96 20.71
CA SER A 392 23.47 -17.89 20.18
C SER A 392 23.56 -17.93 18.65
N GLY A 393 23.85 -16.79 18.04
CA GLY A 393 24.07 -16.71 16.58
C GLY A 393 23.54 -15.43 15.94
N GLY A 394 23.45 -15.47 14.61
CA GLY A 394 22.85 -14.42 13.80
C GLY A 394 21.36 -14.63 13.56
N LEU A 395 20.77 -13.87 12.64
CA LEU A 395 19.37 -13.98 12.26
C LEU A 395 19.25 -14.14 10.74
N ALA A 396 18.49 -15.15 10.30
CA ALA A 396 18.13 -15.30 8.90
C ALA A 396 16.82 -14.57 8.60
N ASP A 397 16.75 -13.89 7.45
CA ASP A 397 15.50 -13.37 6.89
C ASP A 397 14.93 -14.37 5.88
N TYR A 398 13.82 -15.01 6.26
CA TYR A 398 13.20 -16.11 5.51
C TYR A 398 11.78 -15.79 5.06
N GLY A 399 11.39 -14.52 5.03
CA GLY A 399 10.08 -14.14 4.47
C GLY A 399 10.22 -13.56 3.09
N ASN A 400 9.06 -13.29 2.50
CA ASN A 400 8.98 -12.79 1.14
C ASN A 400 9.52 -11.35 1.06
N HIS A 401 10.83 -11.20 0.82
CA HIS A 401 11.40 -9.94 0.33
C HIS A 401 10.72 -9.58 -0.97
N LYS A 402 10.00 -8.46 -0.97
CA LYS A 402 9.49 -7.88 -2.20
C LYS A 402 9.92 -6.43 -2.23
N THR A 403 10.46 -6.04 -3.38
CA THR A 403 10.68 -4.63 -3.69
C THR A 403 9.35 -3.91 -3.62
N GLN A 404 9.31 -2.81 -2.87
CA GLN A 404 8.13 -1.97 -2.73
C GLN A 404 8.40 -0.63 -3.39
N ASP A 405 7.41 -0.13 -4.11
CA ASP A 405 7.42 1.21 -4.67
C ASP A 405 7.59 2.19 -3.51
N ILE A 406 8.76 2.85 -3.46
CA ILE A 406 8.90 4.03 -2.60
C ILE A 406 8.17 5.18 -3.29
N TRP A 407 8.28 5.21 -4.63
CA TRP A 407 7.78 6.22 -5.55
C TRP A 407 7.16 5.55 -6.77
N ASP A 408 6.34 6.28 -7.53
CA ASP A 408 5.87 5.86 -8.87
C ASP A 408 7.02 5.53 -9.86
N MET A 409 8.29 5.76 -9.48
CA MET A 409 9.48 5.64 -10.33
C MET A 409 10.62 4.74 -9.79
N ALA A 410 10.62 4.30 -8.53
CA ALA A 410 11.73 3.49 -7.98
C ALA A 410 11.33 2.60 -6.79
N LYS A 411 11.93 1.40 -6.70
CA LYS A 411 11.67 0.42 -5.62
C LYS A 411 12.89 0.18 -4.73
N MET A 412 12.71 0.24 -3.41
CA MET A 412 13.76 -0.13 -2.45
C MET A 412 13.71 -1.60 -2.12
N GLU A 413 14.88 -2.18 -1.83
CA GLU A 413 14.93 -3.36 -0.98
C GLU A 413 14.48 -3.01 0.44
N ARG A 414 13.68 -3.92 0.99
CA ARG A 414 13.15 -3.84 2.34
C ARG A 414 13.50 -5.12 3.08
N GLY A 415 13.98 -4.97 4.31
CA GLY A 415 14.34 -6.06 5.19
C GLY A 415 13.43 -6.13 6.41
N ARG A 416 13.44 -7.28 7.09
CA ARG A 416 12.79 -7.45 8.41
C ARG A 416 13.80 -7.78 9.50
N VAL A 417 15.01 -8.16 9.12
CA VAL A 417 16.11 -8.48 10.03
C VAL A 417 17.16 -7.38 9.99
N PHE A 418 17.48 -6.82 11.15
CA PHE A 418 18.57 -5.87 11.32
C PHE A 418 19.39 -6.29 12.53
N LEU A 419 20.58 -6.85 12.29
CA LEU A 419 21.51 -7.22 13.35
C LEU A 419 22.94 -6.89 12.90
N LYS A 420 23.45 -5.77 13.42
CA LYS A 420 24.80 -5.24 13.19
C LYS A 420 25.39 -4.80 14.53
N ASP A 421 26.69 -4.52 14.53
CA ASP A 421 27.40 -4.11 15.75
C ASP A 421 26.90 -2.77 16.30
N ASN A 422 26.47 -1.86 15.42
CA ASN A 422 25.97 -0.53 15.80
C ASN A 422 24.44 -0.47 15.93
N TYR A 423 23.71 -1.53 15.58
CA TYR A 423 22.25 -1.53 15.60
C TYR A 423 21.65 -2.93 15.59
N ALA A 424 20.62 -3.15 16.41
CA ALA A 424 19.79 -4.35 16.35
C ALA A 424 18.30 -4.00 16.42
N LEU A 425 17.49 -4.61 15.56
CA LEU A 425 16.02 -4.56 15.64
C LEU A 425 15.48 -5.98 15.66
N LEU A 426 14.95 -6.38 16.81
CA LEU A 426 14.47 -7.72 17.10
C LEU A 426 12.94 -7.69 17.20
N LEU A 427 12.27 -7.92 16.07
CA LEU A 427 10.82 -7.98 15.99
C LEU A 427 10.32 -9.41 16.29
N PRO A 428 9.16 -9.58 16.97
CA PRO A 428 8.63 -10.90 17.33
C PRO A 428 8.59 -11.89 16.16
N LYS A 429 8.21 -11.43 14.97
CA LYS A 429 8.10 -12.24 13.75
C LYS A 429 9.40 -12.82 13.22
N VAL A 430 10.54 -12.25 13.61
CA VAL A 430 11.85 -12.80 13.27
C VAL A 430 12.12 -14.08 14.09
N ASN A 431 11.28 -14.37 15.10
CA ASN A 431 11.43 -15.48 16.04
C ASN A 431 12.79 -15.41 16.76
N TRP A 432 13.19 -14.21 17.20
CA TRP A 432 14.46 -14.00 17.91
C TRP A 432 14.47 -14.60 19.32
N TYR A 433 13.29 -14.87 19.88
CA TYR A 433 13.09 -15.66 21.08
C TYR A 433 12.15 -16.84 20.81
N PRO A 434 12.19 -17.91 21.63
CA PRO A 434 11.33 -19.07 21.45
C PRO A 434 9.86 -18.71 21.69
N GLN A 435 8.99 -19.09 20.75
CA GLN A 435 7.54 -18.90 20.86
C GLN A 435 6.82 -20.25 20.70
N PRO A 436 5.69 -20.50 21.38
CA PRO A 436 4.94 -21.74 21.20
C PRO A 436 4.26 -21.83 19.82
N GLY A 437 4.09 -23.06 19.35
CA GLY A 437 3.39 -23.39 18.10
C GLY A 437 4.23 -23.22 16.83
N ALA A 438 3.76 -23.80 15.73
CA ALA A 438 4.47 -23.81 14.45
C ALA A 438 4.48 -22.44 13.72
N GLY A 439 3.63 -21.50 14.15
CA GLY A 439 3.43 -20.19 13.53
C GLY A 439 2.32 -20.17 12.50
N TYR A 440 1.86 -18.96 12.16
CA TYR A 440 0.67 -18.77 11.31
C TYR A 440 0.91 -19.29 9.89
N SER A 441 0.06 -20.19 9.41
CA SER A 441 0.05 -20.55 7.99
C SER A 441 -0.43 -19.35 7.16
N GLU A 442 0.07 -19.17 5.93
CA GLU A 442 -0.40 -18.10 5.03
C GLU A 442 -1.82 -18.38 4.48
N PHE A 443 -2.35 -19.59 4.70
CA PHE A 443 -3.52 -20.15 4.01
C PHE A 443 -4.62 -20.68 4.94
N GLY A 444 -4.45 -20.57 6.26
CA GLY A 444 -5.40 -21.11 7.24
C GLY A 444 -5.01 -20.68 8.66
N GLY A 445 -5.72 -19.71 9.21
CA GLY A 445 -5.46 -19.26 10.58
C GLY A 445 -6.02 -17.88 10.87
N PHE A 446 -7.29 -17.67 10.56
CA PHE A 446 -8.06 -16.86 11.50
C PHE A 446 -7.97 -17.59 12.86
N GLY A 447 -7.75 -16.87 13.96
CA GLY A 447 -7.91 -17.37 15.33
C GLY A 447 -7.16 -18.64 15.76
N LYS A 448 -5.82 -18.61 15.82
CA LYS A 448 -5.09 -19.43 16.79
C LYS A 448 -4.27 -18.55 17.75
N GLU A 449 -4.20 -18.99 19.00
CA GLU A 449 -4.10 -18.16 20.21
C GLU A 449 -3.02 -17.07 20.28
N ARG A 450 -3.41 -15.91 20.83
CA ARG A 450 -2.49 -14.87 21.34
C ARG A 450 -2.24 -15.07 22.82
N ASN A 451 -1.05 -15.51 23.20
CA ASN A 451 -0.67 -15.71 24.59
C ASN A 451 -0.34 -14.39 25.29
N PHE A 452 -1.05 -14.06 26.36
CA PHE A 452 -0.64 -12.98 27.25
C PHE A 452 0.42 -13.48 28.24
N THR A 453 1.66 -13.05 28.04
CA THR A 453 2.85 -13.51 28.75
C THR A 453 3.45 -12.40 29.61
N TRP A 454 3.83 -12.74 30.85
CA TRP A 454 4.68 -11.88 31.68
C TRP A 454 6.12 -11.91 31.18
N PHE A 455 6.61 -10.79 30.64
CA PHE A 455 7.96 -10.66 30.12
C PHE A 455 8.89 -9.94 31.09
N THR A 456 10.06 -10.53 31.33
CA THR A 456 11.20 -9.83 31.94
C THR A 456 12.37 -9.90 30.97
N LEU A 457 12.85 -8.75 30.48
CA LEU A 457 13.95 -8.68 29.53
C LEU A 457 15.14 -7.94 30.14
N ASN A 458 16.28 -8.63 30.26
CA ASN A 458 17.56 -8.03 30.62
C ASN A 458 18.44 -7.95 29.37
N VAL A 459 18.96 -6.77 29.05
CA VAL A 459 19.76 -6.50 27.86
C VAL A 459 21.12 -5.95 28.25
N THR A 460 22.17 -6.60 27.76
CA THR A 460 23.54 -6.10 27.79
C THR A 460 23.94 -5.72 26.37
N PRO A 461 23.80 -4.44 25.97
CA PRO A 461 24.16 -3.98 24.63
C PRO A 461 25.69 -3.86 24.47
N LEU A 462 26.15 -3.63 23.24
CA LEU A 462 27.51 -3.16 23.00
C LEU A 462 27.70 -1.73 23.53
N SER A 463 28.95 -1.37 23.85
CA SER A 463 29.28 -0.08 24.47
C SER A 463 28.77 1.11 23.63
N GLY A 464 28.12 2.08 24.29
CA GLY A 464 27.59 3.29 23.66
C GLY A 464 26.22 3.15 23.02
N LEU A 465 25.57 1.97 23.10
CA LEU A 465 24.23 1.75 22.59
C LEU A 465 23.18 1.68 23.71
N THR A 466 21.99 2.16 23.41
CA THR A 466 20.83 2.15 24.32
C THR A 466 19.77 1.20 23.77
N PRO A 467 19.32 0.21 24.58
CA PRO A 467 18.20 -0.65 24.22
C PRO A 467 16.86 0.03 24.56
N ILE A 468 15.84 -0.21 23.74
CA ILE A 468 14.47 0.25 23.89
C ILE A 468 13.52 -0.94 23.69
N SER A 469 12.64 -1.18 24.65
CA SER A 469 11.64 -2.25 24.67
C SER A 469 10.41 -1.82 25.48
N GLN A 470 9.40 -2.68 25.57
CA GLN A 470 8.17 -2.46 26.33
C GLN A 470 8.40 -2.46 27.86
N GLY A 471 7.58 -1.71 28.58
CA GLY A 471 7.58 -1.67 30.05
C GLY A 471 8.49 -0.63 30.68
N GLU A 472 8.70 -0.73 31.99
CA GLU A 472 9.57 0.14 32.77
C GLU A 472 11.02 -0.26 32.59
N MET A 473 11.86 0.71 32.23
CA MET A 473 13.28 0.52 32.00
C MET A 473 14.05 0.95 33.24
N THR A 474 14.88 0.05 33.75
CA THR A 474 15.87 0.35 34.79
C THR A 474 17.27 -0.01 34.28
N GLU A 475 18.21 0.91 34.43
CA GLU A 475 19.61 0.69 34.06
C GLU A 475 20.45 0.52 35.33
N LYS A 476 21.27 -0.54 35.38
CA LYS A 476 22.29 -0.72 36.41
C LYS A 476 23.54 -1.38 35.83
N ASP A 477 24.69 -0.76 36.03
CA ASP A 477 26.01 -1.28 35.62
C ASP A 477 26.07 -1.68 34.12
N GLY A 478 25.41 -0.91 33.24
CA GLY A 478 25.34 -1.18 31.80
C GLY A 478 24.40 -2.33 31.39
N VAL A 479 23.61 -2.85 32.33
CA VAL A 479 22.53 -3.83 32.09
C VAL A 479 21.19 -3.11 32.20
N TYR A 480 20.40 -3.22 31.14
CA TYR A 480 19.07 -2.63 31.06
C TYR A 480 18.02 -3.70 31.32
N LYS A 481 17.15 -3.47 32.30
CA LYS A 481 16.05 -4.37 32.64
C LYS A 481 14.73 -3.71 32.30
N PHE A 482 13.93 -4.43 31.52
CA PHE A 482 12.58 -4.08 31.12
C PHE A 482 11.57 -5.02 31.78
N VAL A 483 10.58 -4.45 32.46
CA VAL A 483 9.46 -5.17 33.08
C VAL A 483 8.18 -4.40 32.80
N HIS A 484 7.20 -5.06 32.20
CA HIS A 484 5.89 -4.46 31.96
C HIS A 484 4.95 -4.73 33.14
N GLU A 485 4.03 -3.81 33.41
CA GLU A 485 3.06 -3.87 34.52
C GLU A 485 1.98 -4.94 34.31
N ASP A 486 1.69 -5.25 33.04
CA ASP A 486 0.70 -6.22 32.58
C ASP A 486 1.32 -7.29 31.66
N PRO A 487 0.67 -8.45 31.45
CA PRO A 487 1.15 -9.44 30.48
C PRO A 487 0.91 -8.94 29.04
N LEU A 488 1.85 -9.26 28.15
CA LEU A 488 1.83 -8.81 26.75
C LEU A 488 1.71 -9.98 25.78
N PRO A 489 1.13 -9.79 24.58
CA PRO A 489 1.08 -10.83 23.56
C PRO A 489 2.47 -11.14 22.96
N VAL A 490 3.32 -10.12 22.87
CA VAL A 490 4.65 -10.16 22.26
C VAL A 490 5.52 -9.01 22.80
N ILE A 491 6.84 -9.16 22.70
CA ILE A 491 7.81 -8.08 22.94
C ILE A 491 8.80 -7.91 21.78
N SER A 492 9.31 -6.70 21.65
CA SER A 492 10.31 -6.30 20.65
C SER A 492 11.48 -5.58 21.31
N LEU A 493 12.65 -5.58 20.65
CA LEU A 493 13.84 -4.89 21.16
C LEU A 493 14.52 -4.12 20.03
N ALA A 494 14.72 -2.82 20.23
CA ALA A 494 15.60 -2.01 19.41
C ALA A 494 16.85 -1.65 20.22
N ILE A 495 18.04 -1.77 19.64
CA ILE A 495 19.30 -1.37 20.26
C ILE A 495 20.01 -0.45 19.28
N GLY A 496 20.35 0.76 19.70
CA GLY A 496 21.00 1.74 18.82
C GLY A 496 21.54 2.93 19.60
N ASP A 497 22.16 3.86 18.90
CA ASP A 497 22.68 5.10 19.48
C ASP A 497 21.55 6.13 19.66
N TYR A 498 20.61 5.82 20.55
CA TYR A 498 19.40 6.60 20.78
C TYR A 498 19.60 7.71 21.82
N GLU A 499 18.96 8.84 21.58
CA GLU A 499 18.62 9.88 22.55
C GLU A 499 17.13 9.78 22.87
N MET A 500 16.82 9.68 24.17
CA MET A 500 15.46 9.60 24.68
C MET A 500 14.96 10.97 25.12
N LYS A 501 13.79 11.36 24.62
CA LYS A 501 13.02 12.50 25.10
C LYS A 501 11.69 11.97 25.65
N SER A 502 11.22 12.50 26.77
CA SER A 502 9.92 12.12 27.31
C SER A 502 9.14 13.28 27.89
N VAL A 503 7.82 13.13 27.88
CA VAL A 503 6.86 14.05 28.48
C VAL A 503 5.87 13.21 29.27
N LYS A 504 5.71 13.51 30.56
CA LYS A 504 4.78 12.83 31.46
C LYS A 504 3.56 13.70 31.73
N THR A 505 2.38 13.11 31.57
CA THR A 505 1.08 13.69 31.89
C THR A 505 0.53 13.04 33.17
N GLU A 506 -0.72 13.34 33.56
CA GLU A 506 -1.34 12.68 34.72
C GLU A 506 -1.57 11.18 34.46
N ASP A 507 -1.95 10.82 33.23
CA ASP A 507 -2.35 9.45 32.88
C ASP A 507 -1.26 8.64 32.17
N LEU A 508 -0.37 9.30 31.41
CA LEU A 508 0.48 8.64 30.41
C LEU A 508 1.87 9.29 30.26
N GLU A 509 2.89 8.47 30.00
CA GLU A 509 4.20 8.95 29.56
C GLU A 509 4.40 8.76 28.04
N TYR A 510 4.60 9.86 27.32
CA TYR A 510 4.99 9.84 25.91
C TYR A 510 6.51 9.87 25.79
N ARG A 511 7.09 8.88 25.10
CA ARG A 511 8.54 8.74 24.91
C ARG A 511 8.88 8.80 23.42
N LEU A 512 10.01 9.42 23.11
CA LEU A 512 10.53 9.57 21.75
C LEU A 512 12.01 9.19 21.74
N ALA A 513 12.33 8.09 21.06
CA ALA A 513 13.68 7.60 20.83
C ALA A 513 14.14 8.01 19.43
N VAL A 514 15.12 8.91 19.37
CA VAL A 514 15.68 9.47 18.12
C VAL A 514 17.16 9.14 18.07
N PHE A 515 17.74 8.87 16.90
CA PHE A 515 19.19 8.66 16.82
C PHE A 515 19.97 9.96 17.11
N LYS A 516 21.16 9.85 17.71
CA LYS A 516 22.03 11.02 17.91
C LYS A 516 22.25 11.79 16.60
N GLY A 517 22.01 13.10 16.63
CA GLY A 517 22.11 13.97 15.45
C GLY A 517 20.88 13.99 14.52
N HIS A 518 19.85 13.18 14.78
CA HIS A 518 18.60 13.18 14.00
C HIS A 518 17.53 14.14 14.55
N ASP A 519 17.76 14.77 15.71
CA ASP A 519 16.88 15.80 16.27
C ASP A 519 16.95 17.11 15.46
N THR A 520 16.18 17.14 14.38
CA THR A 520 16.06 18.30 13.48
C THR A 520 14.83 19.17 13.80
N PHE A 521 14.09 18.86 14.88
CA PHE A 521 12.75 19.41 15.10
C PHE A 521 12.55 20.12 16.43
N THR A 522 13.30 19.79 17.49
CA THR A 522 13.05 20.34 18.83
C THR A 522 13.11 21.87 18.85
N HIS A 523 14.07 22.47 18.13
CA HIS A 523 14.24 23.93 18.03
C HIS A 523 13.03 24.69 17.45
N TYR A 524 12.09 23.99 16.81
CA TYR A 524 10.85 24.63 16.35
C TYR A 524 9.82 24.81 17.46
N PHE A 525 9.98 24.17 18.62
CA PHE A 525 9.02 24.12 19.73
C PHE A 525 9.52 24.78 21.02
N ASP A 526 10.57 25.61 20.95
CA ASP A 526 11.24 26.21 22.12
C ASP A 526 10.36 27.08 23.04
N SER A 527 9.15 27.46 22.60
CA SER A 527 8.21 28.23 23.43
C SER A 527 7.14 27.38 24.14
N LEU A 528 7.16 26.06 23.91
CA LEU A 528 6.30 25.09 24.58
C LEU A 528 7.08 24.44 25.73
N ASP A 529 6.48 24.44 26.92
CA ASP A 529 6.95 23.61 28.02
C ASP A 529 6.47 22.17 27.85
N SER A 530 7.05 21.25 28.62
CA SER A 530 6.66 19.84 28.58
C SER A 530 5.17 19.64 28.87
N LYS A 531 4.57 20.49 29.71
CA LYS A 531 3.15 20.42 30.05
C LYS A 531 2.27 20.70 28.82
N ALA A 532 2.51 21.79 28.11
CA ALA A 532 1.75 22.14 26.91
C ALA A 532 1.91 21.11 25.78
N VAL A 533 3.09 20.46 25.68
CA VAL A 533 3.31 19.36 24.75
C VAL A 533 2.47 18.14 25.16
N GLY A 534 2.48 17.77 26.43
CA GLY A 534 1.71 16.65 26.99
C GLY A 534 0.20 16.82 26.82
N GLU A 535 -0.34 17.96 27.27
CA GLU A 535 -1.76 18.32 27.12
C GLU A 535 -2.22 18.22 25.65
N LYS A 536 -1.32 18.50 24.71
CA LYS A 536 -1.63 18.42 23.28
C LYS A 536 -1.68 16.99 22.74
N PHE A 537 -0.83 16.11 23.24
CA PHE A 537 -0.91 14.69 22.91
C PHE A 537 -2.14 14.05 23.53
N ASP A 538 -2.51 14.42 24.76
CA ASP A 538 -3.75 13.97 25.42
C ASP A 538 -4.98 14.40 24.63
N GLU A 539 -5.07 15.65 24.18
CA GLU A 539 -6.19 16.10 23.33
C GLU A 539 -6.32 15.25 22.03
N VAL A 540 -5.20 14.80 21.47
CA VAL A 540 -5.21 13.96 20.26
C VAL A 540 -5.56 12.51 20.59
N ARG A 541 -5.09 11.99 21.73
CA ARG A 541 -5.46 10.68 22.27
C ARG A 541 -6.96 10.62 22.57
N GLU A 542 -7.47 11.54 23.38
CA GLU A 542 -8.90 11.63 23.76
C GLU A 542 -9.81 11.73 22.53
N LYS A 543 -9.40 12.50 21.51
CA LYS A 543 -10.15 12.56 20.25
C LYS A 543 -10.14 11.24 19.49
N PHE A 544 -9.06 10.48 19.57
CA PHE A 544 -9.01 9.14 18.98
C PHE A 544 -9.88 8.17 19.79
N GLU A 545 -9.72 8.16 21.11
CA GLU A 545 -10.50 7.36 22.07
C GLU A 545 -11.99 7.57 21.90
N SER A 546 -12.44 8.84 21.86
CA SER A 546 -13.84 9.20 21.60
C SER A 546 -14.35 8.73 20.24
N SER A 547 -13.47 8.59 19.23
CA SER A 547 -13.87 8.15 17.88
C SER A 547 -13.81 6.64 17.68
N SER A 548 -13.04 5.94 18.52
CA SER A 548 -12.89 4.49 18.50
C SER A 548 -13.66 3.79 19.61
N ASP A 549 -14.23 4.56 20.53
CA ASP A 549 -14.93 4.09 21.73
C ASP A 549 -14.08 3.14 22.58
N ARG A 550 -12.78 3.39 22.66
CA ARG A 550 -11.83 2.55 23.39
C ARG A 550 -10.79 3.44 24.06
N ILE A 551 -10.44 3.12 25.30
CA ILE A 551 -9.43 3.83 26.09
C ILE A 551 -8.05 3.17 25.88
N TYR A 552 -6.99 3.98 25.83
CA TYR A 552 -5.63 3.47 25.74
C TYR A 552 -5.23 2.80 27.07
N PRO A 553 -4.92 1.48 27.09
CA PRO A 553 -4.83 0.73 28.34
C PRO A 553 -3.42 0.72 28.97
N TYR A 554 -2.42 1.32 28.34
CA TYR A 554 -1.02 1.26 28.81
C TYR A 554 -0.58 2.54 29.52
N ALA A 555 0.43 2.43 30.40
CA ALA A 555 1.00 3.56 31.14
C ALA A 555 2.02 4.40 30.33
N ARG A 556 2.45 3.92 29.14
CA ARG A 556 3.36 4.67 28.27
C ARG A 556 3.10 4.43 26.77
N PHE A 557 3.61 5.34 25.94
CA PHE A 557 3.65 5.18 24.49
C PHE A 557 5.01 5.64 23.92
N ASN A 558 5.72 4.74 23.24
CA ASN A 558 7.05 4.98 22.70
C ASN A 558 7.00 5.17 21.17
N LEU A 559 7.52 6.30 20.70
CA LEU A 559 7.87 6.53 19.30
C LEU A 559 9.35 6.20 19.13
N VAL A 560 9.69 5.20 18.32
CA VAL A 560 11.08 4.75 18.16
C VAL A 560 11.53 4.83 16.71
N GLU A 561 12.61 5.56 16.48
CA GLU A 561 13.20 5.68 15.16
C GLU A 561 13.83 4.35 14.69
N VAL A 562 13.56 3.94 13.46
CA VAL A 562 14.11 2.72 12.84
C VAL A 562 14.64 2.99 11.42
N PRO A 563 15.50 2.13 10.86
CA PRO A 563 16.02 2.30 9.50
C PRO A 563 14.94 2.52 8.45
N ILE A 564 15.23 3.38 7.47
CA ILE A 564 14.29 3.65 6.37
C ILE A 564 13.92 2.38 5.63
N GLN A 565 14.73 1.31 5.66
CA GLN A 565 14.48 0.06 4.91
C GLN A 565 13.63 -0.99 5.63
N LEU A 566 13.06 -0.72 6.81
CA LEU A 566 12.05 -1.61 7.42
C LEU A 566 10.87 -1.79 6.45
N SER A 567 10.31 -2.99 6.28
CA SER A 567 9.20 -3.26 5.33
C SER A 567 7.84 -2.67 5.76
N ASP A 568 7.05 -2.06 4.85
CA ASP A 568 5.66 -1.57 5.12
C ASP A 568 4.59 -2.67 4.99
N ARG A 569 4.94 -3.83 4.42
CA ARG A 569 3.92 -4.83 4.04
C ARG A 569 3.34 -5.59 5.22
N GLU A 570 4.00 -5.53 6.36
CA GLU A 570 3.56 -6.16 7.59
C GLU A 570 3.34 -5.06 8.63
N PRO A 571 2.10 -4.61 8.81
CA PRO A 571 1.76 -3.59 9.80
C PRO A 571 2.22 -3.86 11.23
N GLU A 572 2.36 -5.15 11.53
CA GLU A 572 2.87 -5.68 12.79
C GLU A 572 4.38 -5.52 12.94
N ALA A 573 5.09 -5.02 11.93
CA ALA A 573 6.49 -4.65 12.04
C ALA A 573 6.64 -3.22 12.57
N ALA A 574 5.72 -2.31 12.21
CA ALA A 574 5.76 -0.91 12.65
C ALA A 574 5.08 -0.69 14.01
N MET A 575 4.01 -1.44 14.33
CA MET A 575 3.28 -1.30 15.60
C MET A 575 3.55 -2.49 16.52
N GLN A 576 3.93 -2.22 17.77
CA GLN A 576 4.09 -3.20 18.85
C GLN A 576 3.28 -2.72 20.07
N PRO A 577 3.06 -3.57 21.09
CA PRO A 577 2.51 -3.11 22.36
C PRO A 577 3.34 -1.93 22.89
N GLU A 578 2.68 -0.87 23.35
CA GLU A 578 3.27 0.40 23.82
C GLU A 578 4.18 1.15 22.83
N MET A 579 4.33 0.72 21.57
CA MET A 579 5.37 1.27 20.69
C MET A 579 4.94 1.42 19.23
N PHE A 580 5.42 2.50 18.61
CA PHE A 580 5.37 2.71 17.17
C PHE A 580 6.78 3.00 16.62
N TYR A 581 7.23 2.12 15.72
CA TYR A 581 8.46 2.25 14.98
C TYR A 581 8.26 3.16 13.77
N TYR A 582 8.76 4.39 13.84
CA TYR A 582 8.76 5.31 12.72
C TYR A 582 10.10 5.31 12.01
N ARG A 583 10.09 5.33 10.69
CA ARG A 583 11.29 5.30 9.87
C ARG A 583 12.13 6.55 10.04
N GLU A 584 13.42 6.37 9.80
CA GLU A 584 14.50 7.34 9.87
C GLU A 584 14.08 8.75 9.44
N LYS A 585 14.24 9.71 10.35
CA LYS A 585 13.86 11.14 10.24
C LYS A 585 12.41 11.35 9.79
N GLY A 586 11.55 10.36 9.97
CA GLY A 586 10.21 10.34 9.43
C GLY A 586 10.15 10.40 7.90
N ALA A 587 11.17 9.93 7.17
CA ALA A 587 11.25 10.04 5.71
C ALA A 587 10.07 9.36 4.98
N ALA A 588 9.44 8.33 5.55
CA ALA A 588 8.23 7.77 4.95
C ALA A 588 6.97 8.64 5.17
N TYR A 589 7.05 9.66 6.01
CA TYR A 589 5.92 10.41 6.51
C TYR A 589 6.01 11.87 6.09
N TYR A 590 5.16 12.27 5.14
CA TYR A 590 5.09 13.67 4.71
C TYR A 590 4.84 14.65 5.87
N PHE A 591 4.23 14.18 6.97
CA PHE A 591 3.99 15.00 8.14
C PHE A 591 5.25 15.36 8.93
N ALA A 592 6.34 14.61 8.80
CA ALA A 592 7.59 14.84 9.52
C ALA A 592 8.39 16.04 9.00
N ASN A 593 8.02 16.62 7.85
CA ASN A 593 8.60 17.88 7.37
C ASN A 593 8.05 19.08 8.16
N ILE A 594 8.54 19.24 9.39
CA ILE A 594 8.10 20.26 10.35
C ILE A 594 8.40 21.68 9.83
N ARG A 595 9.57 21.88 9.21
CA ARG A 595 9.95 23.16 8.57
C ARG A 595 8.87 23.65 7.60
N SER A 596 8.42 22.77 6.70
CA SER A 596 7.41 23.15 5.71
C SER A 596 6.08 23.52 6.36
N ARG A 597 5.65 22.76 7.38
CA ARG A 597 4.43 23.07 8.14
C ARG A 597 4.50 24.45 8.81
N PHE A 598 5.62 24.76 9.47
CA PHE A 598 5.81 26.08 10.08
C PHE A 598 5.70 27.21 9.06
N TYR A 599 6.32 27.04 7.88
CA TYR A 599 6.20 28.03 6.82
C TYR A 599 4.75 28.21 6.34
N TRP A 600 4.04 27.12 6.05
CA TRP A 600 2.67 27.17 5.56
C TRP A 600 1.69 27.71 6.61
N THR A 601 1.85 27.34 7.89
CA THR A 601 1.05 27.91 8.98
C THR A 601 1.34 29.40 9.15
N LYS A 602 2.61 29.83 9.13
CA LYS A 602 2.99 31.25 9.19
C LYS A 602 2.37 32.07 8.05
N ASN A 603 2.37 31.54 6.83
CA ASN A 603 1.82 32.23 5.67
C ASN A 603 0.30 32.27 5.62
N ARG A 604 -0.38 31.26 6.18
CA ARG A 604 -1.84 31.24 6.30
C ARG A 604 -2.34 32.16 7.43
N ASN A 605 -1.63 32.17 8.56
CA ASN A 605 -2.04 32.86 9.78
C ASN A 605 -0.94 33.82 10.25
N LYS A 606 -0.83 34.97 9.57
CA LYS A 606 0.21 35.98 9.84
C LYS A 606 0.07 36.66 11.20
N SER A 607 -1.13 36.68 11.79
CA SER A 607 -1.46 37.34 13.07
C SER A 607 -1.34 36.45 14.31
N GLN A 608 -1.07 35.15 14.18
CA GLN A 608 -0.92 34.24 15.32
C GLN A 608 0.39 34.49 16.08
N SER A 609 0.33 34.35 17.41
CA SER A 609 1.52 34.40 18.26
C SER A 609 2.49 33.25 17.93
N PRO A 610 3.79 33.37 18.26
CA PRO A 610 4.75 32.27 18.08
C PRO A 610 4.31 30.98 18.78
N LYS A 611 3.81 31.07 20.02
CA LYS A 611 3.35 29.93 20.81
C LYS A 611 2.17 29.22 20.16
N ASP A 612 1.15 29.98 19.70
CA ASP A 612 -0.02 29.41 19.02
C ASP A 612 0.37 28.72 17.71
N ARG A 613 1.37 29.26 17.01
CA ARG A 613 1.88 28.66 15.77
C ARG A 613 2.59 27.33 16.04
N GLN A 614 3.37 27.25 17.11
CA GLN A 614 4.02 26.01 17.54
C GLN A 614 2.98 24.96 17.93
N LEU A 615 1.95 25.34 18.70
CA LEU A 615 0.83 24.47 19.06
C LEU A 615 0.05 23.97 17.83
N ASP A 616 -0.22 24.84 16.83
CA ASP A 616 -0.90 24.42 15.61
C ASP A 616 -0.08 23.41 14.80
N VAL A 617 1.23 23.62 14.68
CA VAL A 617 2.10 22.64 13.97
C VAL A 617 2.19 21.33 14.76
N LEU A 618 2.35 21.39 16.09
CA LEU A 618 2.36 20.21 16.94
C LEU A 618 1.05 19.43 16.80
N ASN A 619 -0.09 20.13 16.83
CA ASN A 619 -1.41 19.56 16.58
C ASN A 619 -1.47 18.81 15.25
N GLN A 620 -0.96 19.44 14.19
CA GLN A 620 -0.96 18.85 12.87
C GLN A 620 -0.07 17.60 12.80
N VAL A 621 1.08 17.59 13.48
CA VAL A 621 1.98 16.42 13.54
C VAL A 621 1.32 15.28 14.31
N ALA A 622 0.82 15.54 15.53
CA ALA A 622 0.15 14.56 16.37
C ALA A 622 -1.08 13.95 15.66
N HIS A 623 -1.95 14.78 15.08
CA HIS A 623 -3.07 14.27 14.27
C HIS A 623 -2.62 13.48 13.03
N SER A 624 -1.47 13.81 12.45
CA SER A 624 -0.97 13.08 11.28
C SER A 624 -0.39 11.72 11.68
N LEU A 625 0.25 11.60 12.85
CA LEU A 625 0.68 10.32 13.42
C LEU A 625 -0.52 9.36 13.58
N VAL A 626 -1.65 9.88 14.08
CA VAL A 626 -2.89 9.09 14.23
C VAL A 626 -3.57 8.81 12.87
N ARG A 627 -3.64 9.78 11.95
CA ARG A 627 -4.38 9.65 10.67
C ARG A 627 -3.63 8.94 9.55
N TRP A 628 -2.31 9.06 9.47
CA TRP A 628 -1.53 8.41 8.39
C TRP A 628 -1.65 6.88 8.49
N ASN A 629 -1.77 6.41 9.73
CA ASN A 629 -2.14 5.06 10.12
C ASN A 629 -3.49 4.58 9.53
N ASP A 630 -4.47 5.48 9.35
CA ASP A 630 -5.78 5.14 8.76
C ASP A 630 -5.80 5.12 7.23
N TRP A 631 -5.05 6.02 6.56
CA TRP A 631 -5.14 6.20 5.11
C TRP A 631 -4.70 5.00 4.28
N ASN A 632 -3.73 4.23 4.76
CA ASN A 632 -3.25 3.02 4.09
C ASN A 632 -4.01 1.75 4.52
N GLY A 633 -4.99 1.89 5.43
CA GLY A 633 -5.82 0.78 5.94
C GLY A 633 -5.04 -0.38 6.56
N ARG A 634 -3.75 -0.16 6.89
CA ARG A 634 -2.82 -1.23 7.21
C ARG A 634 -2.17 -1.07 8.57
N GLU A 635 -1.81 0.10 9.06
CA GLU A 635 -1.12 0.24 10.35
C GLU A 635 -1.93 1.11 11.30
N THR A 636 -2.82 0.56 12.12
CA THR A 636 -3.60 1.40 13.05
C THR A 636 -3.08 1.33 14.46
N ILE A 637 -2.81 2.51 15.04
CA ILE A 637 -2.57 2.71 16.47
C ILE A 637 -3.63 2.00 17.32
N PHE A 638 -4.84 1.80 16.76
CA PHE A 638 -5.92 0.95 17.26
C PHE A 638 -5.49 -0.44 17.78
N LYS A 639 -4.41 -1.04 17.27
CA LYS A 639 -3.92 -2.32 17.81
C LYS A 639 -3.54 -2.23 19.30
N ASN A 640 -3.05 -1.06 19.75
CA ASN A 640 -2.78 -0.80 21.16
C ASN A 640 -4.06 -0.58 21.99
N TYR A 641 -5.24 -0.47 21.37
CA TYR A 641 -6.52 -0.29 22.07
C TYR A 641 -7.35 -1.58 22.14
N TYR A 642 -6.99 -2.61 21.36
CA TYR A 642 -7.70 -3.89 21.32
C TYR A 642 -6.76 -5.07 21.07
N SER A 643 -6.13 -5.16 19.89
CA SER A 643 -5.42 -6.39 19.48
C SER A 643 -4.27 -6.83 20.41
N PHE A 644 -3.69 -5.87 21.14
CA PHE A 644 -2.61 -6.12 22.10
C PHE A 644 -3.05 -6.17 23.56
N SER A 645 -4.30 -5.82 23.86
CA SER A 645 -4.88 -5.82 25.21
C SER A 645 -5.97 -6.88 25.37
N ASN A 646 -6.60 -7.33 24.29
CA ASN A 646 -7.72 -8.27 24.32
C ASN A 646 -7.54 -9.33 23.23
N TYR A 647 -8.11 -10.50 23.47
CA TYR A 647 -8.20 -11.56 22.47
C TYR A 647 -9.44 -12.42 22.71
N LEU A 648 -10.35 -12.43 21.74
CA LEU A 648 -11.55 -13.28 21.76
C LEU A 648 -11.21 -14.66 21.17
N LYS A 649 -11.09 -15.66 22.03
CA LYS A 649 -10.76 -17.03 21.63
C LYS A 649 -12.02 -17.75 21.13
N SER A 650 -11.87 -18.48 20.03
CA SER A 650 -12.87 -19.44 19.57
C SER A 650 -12.22 -20.52 18.69
N ASP A 651 -12.40 -21.77 19.06
CA ASP A 651 -11.88 -22.92 18.31
C ASP A 651 -12.73 -23.20 17.06
N GLU A 652 -14.05 -23.06 17.18
CA GLU A 652 -15.00 -23.25 16.07
C GLU A 652 -15.07 -22.02 15.14
N TRP A 653 -15.09 -20.81 15.72
CA TRP A 653 -15.29 -19.55 15.02
C TRP A 653 -14.02 -18.70 15.00
N SER A 654 -12.94 -19.27 14.47
CA SER A 654 -11.59 -18.69 14.57
C SER A 654 -11.46 -17.27 13.95
N PHE A 655 -12.37 -16.84 13.09
CA PHE A 655 -12.42 -15.46 12.57
C PHE A 655 -13.02 -14.43 13.50
N MET A 656 -13.53 -14.83 14.67
CA MET A 656 -14.34 -13.96 15.52
C MET A 656 -13.55 -12.81 16.19
N ASP A 657 -12.31 -13.03 16.63
CA ASP A 657 -11.44 -11.94 17.14
C ASP A 657 -11.23 -10.86 16.09
N MET A 658 -11.03 -11.27 14.85
CA MET A 658 -10.82 -10.35 13.74
C MET A 658 -12.10 -9.65 13.31
N ALA A 659 -13.24 -10.33 13.39
CA ALA A 659 -14.56 -9.74 13.21
C ALA A 659 -14.78 -8.64 14.27
N MET A 660 -14.43 -8.92 15.54
CA MET A 660 -14.51 -7.96 16.65
C MET A 660 -13.58 -6.76 16.42
N GLU A 661 -12.30 -6.99 16.13
CA GLU A 661 -11.34 -5.91 15.82
C GLU A 661 -11.84 -5.03 14.67
N SER A 662 -12.38 -5.65 13.62
CA SER A 662 -12.93 -4.94 12.48
C SER A 662 -14.19 -4.17 12.82
N TYR A 663 -15.06 -4.73 13.67
CA TYR A 663 -16.24 -4.04 14.16
C TYR A 663 -15.83 -2.83 14.98
N LEU A 664 -15.05 -2.97 16.06
CA LEU A 664 -14.62 -1.83 16.89
C LEU A 664 -13.92 -0.73 16.08
N LYS A 665 -13.09 -1.12 15.11
CA LYS A 665 -12.39 -0.16 14.24
C LYS A 665 -13.31 0.59 13.26
N ASN A 666 -14.35 -0.06 12.75
CA ASN A 666 -15.22 0.49 11.68
C ASN A 666 -16.67 0.77 12.17
N GLY A 667 -16.97 0.48 13.44
CA GLY A 667 -18.26 0.02 13.98
C GLY A 667 -19.36 1.04 14.17
N LYS A 668 -19.12 2.30 13.80
CA LYS A 668 -20.16 3.34 13.67
C LYS A 668 -20.26 3.89 12.24
N LYS A 669 -19.47 3.33 11.31
CA LYS A 669 -19.29 3.80 9.92
C LYS A 669 -19.18 2.60 8.99
N ALA A 670 -20.18 1.72 9.01
CA ALA A 670 -20.20 0.60 8.09
C ALA A 670 -20.10 1.12 6.64
N GLY A 671 -19.05 0.71 5.94
CA GLY A 671 -18.71 1.17 4.60
C GLY A 671 -17.72 2.34 4.63
N GLY A 672 -16.47 2.03 4.28
CA GLY A 672 -15.34 2.96 4.25
C GLY A 672 -15.62 4.24 3.47
N SER A 673 -14.81 5.28 3.72
CA SER A 673 -15.01 6.59 3.12
C SER A 673 -15.19 6.53 1.59
N ASP A 674 -16.28 7.13 1.09
CA ASP A 674 -16.58 7.34 -0.35
C ASP A 674 -15.45 8.08 -1.11
N ARG A 675 -14.41 8.56 -0.41
CA ARG A 675 -13.20 9.12 -1.01
C ARG A 675 -12.49 8.13 -1.95
N HIS A 676 -12.56 6.81 -1.70
CA HIS A 676 -11.91 5.83 -2.57
C HIS A 676 -12.57 5.76 -3.96
N ARG A 677 -13.91 5.91 -4.04
CA ARG A 677 -14.64 6.04 -5.30
C ARG A 677 -14.29 7.34 -6.04
N TRP A 678 -14.09 8.43 -5.31
CA TRP A 678 -13.78 9.75 -5.88
C TRP A 678 -12.32 9.98 -6.32
N TRP A 679 -11.33 9.30 -5.73
CA TRP A 679 -9.91 9.47 -6.08
C TRP A 679 -9.32 8.36 -6.96
N GLY A 680 -9.92 7.15 -6.98
CA GLY A 680 -9.29 5.97 -7.59
C GLY A 680 -10.18 5.12 -8.51
N GLY A 681 -11.48 5.40 -8.62
CA GLY A 681 -12.36 4.71 -9.58
C GLY A 681 -12.25 3.19 -9.50
N GLY A 682 -12.53 2.60 -8.34
CA GLY A 682 -12.53 1.15 -8.08
C GLY A 682 -13.75 0.74 -7.27
N LEU A 683 -14.15 -0.54 -7.36
CA LEU A 683 -15.13 -1.15 -6.45
C LEU A 683 -14.65 -1.03 -5.00
N SER A 684 -15.58 -0.80 -4.07
CA SER A 684 -15.25 -0.83 -2.64
C SER A 684 -14.89 -2.26 -2.20
N LYS A 685 -14.25 -2.39 -1.04
CA LYS A 685 -13.94 -3.70 -0.44
C LYS A 685 -15.22 -4.52 -0.22
N GLU A 686 -16.27 -3.86 0.27
CA GLU A 686 -17.59 -4.42 0.54
C GLU A 686 -18.30 -4.85 -0.76
N ASP A 687 -18.23 -4.05 -1.83
CA ASP A 687 -18.80 -4.43 -3.13
C ASP A 687 -18.15 -5.72 -3.68
N ARG A 688 -16.82 -5.87 -3.54
CA ARG A 688 -16.12 -7.09 -3.97
C ARG A 688 -16.53 -8.30 -3.14
N VAL A 689 -16.76 -8.13 -1.84
CA VAL A 689 -17.24 -9.18 -0.95
C VAL A 689 -18.64 -9.62 -1.37
N ASN A 690 -19.56 -8.68 -1.60
CA ASN A 690 -20.92 -8.98 -2.04
C ASN A 690 -20.94 -9.70 -3.39
N MET A 691 -20.12 -9.27 -4.35
CA MET A 691 -19.97 -9.97 -5.64
C MET A 691 -19.49 -11.42 -5.49
N ALA A 692 -18.54 -11.69 -4.60
CA ALA A 692 -18.09 -13.06 -4.35
C ALA A 692 -19.19 -13.90 -3.67
N LEU A 693 -19.88 -13.32 -2.69
CA LEU A 693 -20.96 -13.97 -1.94
C LEU A 693 -22.21 -14.27 -2.78
N GLN A 694 -22.39 -13.60 -3.93
CA GLN A 694 -23.45 -13.93 -4.90
C GLN A 694 -23.25 -15.31 -5.56
N HIS A 695 -22.02 -15.83 -5.59
CA HIS A 695 -21.69 -17.08 -6.29
C HIS A 695 -21.14 -18.18 -5.38
N LYS A 696 -20.58 -17.81 -4.22
CA LYS A 696 -19.97 -18.74 -3.27
C LYS A 696 -20.36 -18.38 -1.83
N SER A 697 -20.61 -19.40 -1.01
CA SER A 697 -20.74 -19.24 0.45
C SER A 697 -19.39 -18.84 1.08
N MET A 698 -19.41 -18.36 2.34
CA MET A 698 -18.15 -18.03 3.03
C MET A 698 -17.28 -19.28 3.22
N ALA A 699 -17.88 -20.42 3.56
CA ALA A 699 -17.17 -21.69 3.68
C ALA A 699 -16.42 -22.03 2.37
N GLN A 700 -17.08 -21.92 1.21
CA GLN A 700 -16.45 -22.17 -0.09
C GLN A 700 -15.36 -21.15 -0.45
N ILE A 701 -15.48 -19.89 -0.03
CA ILE A 701 -14.45 -18.87 -0.24
C ILE A 701 -13.24 -19.12 0.66
N MET A 702 -13.46 -19.60 1.89
CA MET A 702 -12.40 -19.98 2.83
C MET A 702 -11.59 -21.18 2.35
N GLU A 703 -12.22 -22.12 1.64
CA GLU A 703 -11.52 -23.26 1.01
C GLU A 703 -10.77 -22.87 -0.28
N ASP A 704 -11.19 -21.80 -0.97
CA ASP A 704 -10.61 -21.39 -2.25
C ASP A 704 -9.33 -20.57 -2.07
N THR A 705 -8.21 -21.25 -2.28
CA THR A 705 -6.91 -20.63 -2.08
C THR A 705 -6.57 -19.46 -3.03
N ALA A 706 -7.28 -19.32 -4.16
CA ALA A 706 -7.10 -18.21 -5.08
C ALA A 706 -7.75 -16.90 -4.56
N GLN A 707 -8.73 -17.00 -3.64
CA GLN A 707 -9.52 -15.87 -3.15
C GLN A 707 -9.12 -15.38 -1.76
N HIS A 708 -8.03 -15.89 -1.18
CA HIS A 708 -7.52 -15.48 0.15
C HIS A 708 -7.37 -13.97 0.35
N GLY A 709 -7.08 -13.22 -0.71
CA GLY A 709 -7.00 -11.75 -0.65
C GLY A 709 -8.32 -11.06 -0.26
N LEU A 710 -9.46 -11.74 -0.40
CA LEU A 710 -10.80 -11.26 -0.05
C LEU A 710 -11.21 -11.61 1.38
N LEU A 711 -10.62 -12.65 1.99
CA LEU A 711 -11.10 -13.21 3.26
C LEU A 711 -11.11 -12.18 4.41
N ARG A 712 -10.09 -11.33 4.48
CA ARG A 712 -10.06 -10.24 5.47
C ARG A 712 -11.22 -9.27 5.31
N ASP A 713 -11.53 -8.90 4.07
CA ASP A 713 -12.63 -7.98 3.77
C ASP A 713 -13.99 -8.69 4.01
N LEU A 714 -14.06 -10.01 3.76
CA LEU A 714 -15.24 -10.84 4.04
C LEU A 714 -15.54 -10.97 5.54
N VAL A 715 -14.53 -11.31 6.36
CA VAL A 715 -14.66 -11.39 7.82
C VAL A 715 -15.07 -10.04 8.40
N ALA A 716 -14.50 -8.95 7.88
CA ALA A 716 -14.88 -7.60 8.28
C ALA A 716 -16.36 -7.30 8.00
N ALA A 717 -16.86 -7.64 6.81
CA ALA A 717 -18.26 -7.43 6.44
C ALA A 717 -19.22 -8.30 7.29
N LYS A 718 -18.89 -9.58 7.49
CA LYS A 718 -19.71 -10.51 8.28
C LYS A 718 -19.70 -10.21 9.77
N GLY A 719 -18.56 -9.76 10.30
CA GLY A 719 -18.46 -9.20 11.65
C GLY A 719 -19.36 -7.98 11.82
N GLY A 720 -19.28 -7.02 10.89
CA GLY A 720 -20.15 -5.84 10.89
C GLY A 720 -21.65 -6.19 10.88
N TYR A 721 -22.04 -7.20 10.09
CA TYR A 721 -23.41 -7.71 10.08
C TYR A 721 -23.81 -8.31 11.44
N LEU A 722 -22.97 -9.19 12.00
CA LEU A 722 -23.28 -9.91 13.25
C LEU A 722 -23.43 -8.94 14.43
N PHE A 723 -22.44 -8.09 14.66
CA PHE A 723 -22.49 -7.14 15.78
C PHE A 723 -23.53 -6.04 15.56
N GLY A 724 -23.78 -5.64 14.32
CA GLY A 724 -24.89 -4.74 13.98
C GLY A 724 -26.25 -5.36 14.31
N LEU A 725 -26.41 -6.66 14.12
CA LEU A 725 -27.64 -7.39 14.48
C LEU A 725 -27.80 -7.50 16.01
N VAL A 726 -26.73 -7.82 16.73
CA VAL A 726 -26.76 -7.86 18.21
C VAL A 726 -27.08 -6.47 18.77
N SER A 727 -26.43 -5.43 18.24
CA SER A 727 -26.72 -4.03 18.57
C SER A 727 -28.18 -3.67 18.33
N TYR A 728 -28.76 -4.07 17.18
CA TYR A 728 -30.18 -3.86 16.90
C TYR A 728 -31.11 -4.54 17.92
N LYS A 729 -30.82 -5.80 18.29
CA LYS A 729 -31.66 -6.57 19.22
C LYS A 729 -31.57 -6.09 20.66
N MET A 730 -30.39 -5.69 21.11
CA MET A 730 -30.11 -5.26 22.47
C MET A 730 -30.42 -3.77 22.70
N GLY A 731 -30.41 -2.98 21.63
CA GLY A 731 -30.40 -1.51 21.67
C GLY A 731 -28.95 -0.99 21.66
N GLU A 732 -28.71 0.03 20.83
CA GLU A 732 -27.36 0.54 20.51
C GLU A 732 -26.57 0.97 21.75
N GLU A 733 -27.08 1.90 22.55
CA GLU A 733 -26.43 2.40 23.77
C GLU A 733 -26.16 1.29 24.79
N ARG A 734 -27.10 0.34 24.92
CA ARG A 734 -26.94 -0.78 25.85
C ARG A 734 -25.86 -1.75 25.37
N PHE A 735 -25.84 -2.04 24.07
CA PHE A 735 -24.83 -2.89 23.46
C PHE A 735 -23.42 -2.29 23.55
N GLU A 736 -23.27 -0.99 23.33
CA GLU A 736 -21.99 -0.29 23.48
C GLU A 736 -21.46 -0.43 24.91
N ASN A 737 -22.28 -0.07 25.92
CA ASN A 737 -21.90 -0.20 27.32
C ASN A 737 -21.56 -1.65 27.72
N TYR A 738 -22.31 -2.63 27.21
CA TYR A 738 -22.03 -4.05 27.45
C TYR A 738 -20.69 -4.47 26.83
N LEU A 739 -20.45 -4.09 25.58
CA LEU A 739 -19.23 -4.45 24.87
C LEU A 739 -18.00 -3.84 25.56
N ASP A 740 -18.08 -2.59 26.00
CA ASP A 740 -16.99 -1.96 26.76
C ASP A 740 -16.74 -2.65 28.09
N SER A 741 -17.79 -2.98 28.86
CA SER A 741 -17.65 -3.73 30.11
C SER A 741 -16.96 -5.06 29.90
N VAL A 742 -17.38 -5.83 28.89
CA VAL A 742 -16.78 -7.13 28.55
C VAL A 742 -15.31 -6.97 28.19
N LEU A 743 -14.96 -5.98 27.36
CA LEU A 743 -13.58 -5.77 26.93
C LEU A 743 -12.69 -5.28 28.08
N ASP A 744 -13.20 -4.41 28.94
CA ASP A 744 -12.44 -3.82 30.05
C ASP A 744 -12.21 -4.82 31.18
N GLU A 745 -13.20 -5.66 31.48
CA GLU A 745 -13.04 -6.78 32.42
C GLU A 745 -12.01 -7.82 31.93
N ASN A 746 -11.80 -7.90 30.61
CA ASN A 746 -10.91 -8.86 29.96
C ASN A 746 -9.62 -8.22 29.42
N LEU A 747 -9.16 -7.10 30.00
CA LEU A 747 -7.87 -6.51 29.67
C LEU A 747 -6.71 -7.46 30.02
N PHE A 748 -5.75 -7.51 29.10
CA PHE A 748 -4.53 -8.31 29.12
C PHE A 748 -4.75 -9.80 29.34
N ARG A 749 -5.90 -10.33 28.91
CA ARG A 749 -6.21 -11.76 28.96
C ARG A 749 -7.02 -12.22 27.75
N GLN A 750 -7.06 -13.53 27.58
CA GLN A 750 -7.96 -14.17 26.63
C GLN A 750 -9.33 -14.38 27.28
N PHE A 751 -10.39 -14.36 26.49
CA PHE A 751 -11.74 -14.73 26.92
C PHE A 751 -12.45 -15.53 25.81
N ASP A 752 -13.31 -16.45 26.20
CA ASP A 752 -13.89 -17.43 25.28
C ASP A 752 -15.23 -16.96 24.68
N LEU A 753 -15.42 -17.21 23.38
CA LEU A 753 -16.67 -16.93 22.70
C LEU A 753 -17.86 -17.68 23.32
N GLU A 754 -17.64 -18.90 23.81
CA GLU A 754 -18.70 -19.68 24.48
C GLU A 754 -19.21 -18.99 25.75
N GLU A 755 -18.31 -18.36 26.53
CA GLU A 755 -18.69 -17.60 27.71
C GLU A 755 -19.46 -16.33 27.34
N LEU A 756 -19.02 -15.63 26.28
CA LEU A 756 -19.73 -14.48 25.73
C LEU A 756 -21.14 -14.85 25.27
N LYS A 757 -21.29 -15.95 24.52
CA LYS A 757 -22.59 -16.47 24.06
C LYS A 757 -23.50 -16.80 25.24
N ALA A 758 -22.99 -17.54 26.23
CA ALA A 758 -23.77 -17.91 27.41
C ALA A 758 -24.25 -16.68 28.20
N THR A 759 -23.40 -15.65 28.29
CA THR A 759 -23.72 -14.39 28.97
C THR A 759 -24.78 -13.59 28.21
N LEU A 760 -24.65 -13.46 26.88
CA LEU A 760 -25.65 -12.81 26.02
C LEU A 760 -27.03 -13.48 26.10
N VAL A 761 -27.08 -14.81 26.13
CA VAL A 761 -28.35 -15.55 26.30
C VAL A 761 -28.94 -15.30 27.68
N LYS A 762 -28.11 -15.34 28.73
CA LYS A 762 -28.58 -15.23 30.12
C LYS A 762 -29.04 -13.81 30.48
N GLU A 763 -28.31 -12.79 30.07
CA GLU A 763 -28.54 -11.40 30.48
C GLU A 763 -29.47 -10.65 29.51
N GLU A 764 -29.39 -10.96 28.22
CA GLU A 764 -30.11 -10.24 27.16
C GLU A 764 -31.11 -11.13 26.40
N GLY A 765 -31.11 -12.44 26.62
CA GLY A 765 -31.99 -13.36 25.89
C GLY A 765 -31.64 -13.53 24.41
N ILE A 766 -30.41 -13.17 24.01
CA ILE A 766 -29.97 -13.18 22.61
C ILE A 766 -29.09 -14.40 22.35
N ASP A 767 -29.61 -15.36 21.57
CA ASP A 767 -28.83 -16.47 21.05
C ASP A 767 -28.24 -16.12 19.67
N ILE A 768 -26.91 -16.04 19.59
CA ILE A 768 -26.18 -15.68 18.36
C ILE A 768 -25.75 -16.90 17.52
N GLU A 769 -25.86 -18.11 18.06
CA GLU A 769 -25.40 -19.35 17.40
C GLU A 769 -26.06 -19.57 16.03
N PRO A 770 -27.40 -19.43 15.86
CA PRO A 770 -28.04 -19.61 14.55
C PRO A 770 -27.54 -18.62 13.50
N TYR A 771 -27.16 -17.41 13.92
CA TYR A 771 -26.66 -16.37 13.03
C TYR A 771 -25.23 -16.63 12.58
N LEU A 772 -24.38 -17.19 13.46
CA LEU A 772 -23.02 -17.62 13.10
C LEU A 772 -23.04 -18.71 12.04
N GLN A 773 -23.91 -19.72 12.20
CA GLN A 773 -24.09 -20.79 11.21
C GLN A 773 -24.61 -20.25 9.88
N ALA A 774 -25.63 -19.38 9.91
CA ALA A 774 -26.14 -18.73 8.71
C ALA A 774 -25.05 -17.90 7.99
N LEU A 775 -24.13 -17.27 8.72
CA LEU A 775 -23.01 -16.53 8.13
C LEU A 775 -22.03 -17.43 7.37
N LEU A 776 -21.88 -18.72 7.67
CA LEU A 776 -21.03 -19.59 6.86
C LEU A 776 -21.76 -20.12 5.63
N ASP A 777 -23.00 -20.58 5.84
CA ASP A 777 -23.71 -21.44 4.88
C ASP A 777 -24.67 -20.70 3.94
N ALA A 778 -25.01 -19.44 4.24
CA ALA A 778 -25.96 -18.69 3.42
C ALA A 778 -25.51 -18.60 1.95
N LYS A 779 -26.34 -19.14 1.06
CA LYS A 779 -26.17 -19.09 -0.41
C LYS A 779 -27.02 -18.02 -1.09
N GLN A 780 -28.02 -17.49 -0.38
CA GLN A 780 -28.91 -16.45 -0.89
C GLN A 780 -28.65 -15.17 -0.11
N LEU A 781 -28.52 -14.07 -0.85
CA LEU A 781 -28.32 -12.73 -0.30
C LEU A 781 -29.62 -11.94 -0.38
N PRO A 782 -29.92 -11.08 0.61
CA PRO A 782 -31.04 -10.14 0.53
C PRO A 782 -30.82 -9.15 -0.63
N ALA A 783 -31.92 -8.59 -1.14
CA ALA A 783 -31.87 -7.54 -2.16
C ALA A 783 -32.83 -6.41 -1.77
N PHE A 784 -32.25 -5.29 -1.33
CA PHE A 784 -33.02 -4.17 -0.79
C PHE A 784 -33.32 -3.13 -1.85
N GLU A 785 -34.60 -2.81 -2.01
CA GLU A 785 -35.08 -1.75 -2.89
C GLU A 785 -35.56 -0.57 -2.03
N LEU A 786 -34.85 0.57 -2.10
CA LEU A 786 -35.31 1.82 -1.51
C LEU A 786 -36.46 2.37 -2.36
N ARG A 787 -37.68 2.30 -1.83
CA ARG A 787 -38.92 2.74 -2.50
C ARG A 787 -39.15 4.24 -2.39
N ASN A 788 -39.01 4.77 -1.18
CA ASN A 788 -39.29 6.17 -0.87
C ASN A 788 -38.50 6.63 0.36
N TYR A 789 -38.29 7.93 0.47
CA TYR A 789 -37.79 8.58 1.68
C TYR A 789 -38.51 9.93 1.89
N GLU A 790 -38.96 10.19 3.10
CA GLU A 790 -39.61 11.44 3.50
C GLU A 790 -38.91 12.02 4.73
N VAL A 791 -38.82 13.35 4.81
CA VAL A 791 -38.20 14.04 5.95
C VAL A 791 -39.20 15.00 6.55
N PHE A 792 -39.59 14.73 7.79
CA PHE A 792 -40.55 15.52 8.55
C PHE A 792 -39.85 16.43 9.56
N ARG A 793 -40.45 17.58 9.82
CA ARG A 793 -40.07 18.48 10.92
C ARG A 793 -41.30 18.67 11.81
N PHE A 794 -41.18 18.36 13.09
CA PHE A 794 -42.28 18.43 14.05
C PHE A 794 -41.82 19.10 15.37
N LYS A 795 -42.78 19.42 16.22
CA LYS A 795 -42.53 19.95 17.57
C LYS A 795 -42.99 18.94 18.61
N GLU A 796 -42.16 18.72 19.61
CA GLU A 796 -42.41 17.86 20.77
C GLU A 796 -41.83 18.58 21.98
N ASP A 797 -42.64 18.82 23.02
CA ASP A 797 -42.24 19.53 24.25
C ASP A 797 -41.48 20.86 24.02
N ASP A 798 -41.99 21.70 23.11
CA ASP A 798 -41.39 22.97 22.65
C ASP A 798 -40.03 22.87 21.92
N ALA A 799 -39.43 21.69 21.80
CA ALA A 799 -38.26 21.42 20.98
C ALA A 799 -38.62 21.12 19.51
N THR A 800 -37.79 21.58 18.57
CA THR A 800 -37.95 21.25 17.14
C THR A 800 -37.16 19.98 16.82
N ARG A 801 -37.84 18.94 16.35
CA ARG A 801 -37.25 17.65 15.98
C ARG A 801 -37.43 17.35 14.50
N PHE A 802 -36.60 16.46 13.99
CA PHE A 802 -36.61 15.99 12.61
C PHE A 802 -36.79 14.47 12.60
N GLN A 803 -37.54 13.95 11.63
CA GLN A 803 -37.67 12.51 11.43
C GLN A 803 -37.42 12.15 9.97
N LEU A 804 -36.62 11.12 9.74
CA LEU A 804 -36.51 10.43 8.46
C LEU A 804 -37.48 9.24 8.47
N VAL A 805 -38.28 9.11 7.42
CA VAL A 805 -39.10 7.93 7.16
C VAL A 805 -38.67 7.29 5.84
N LEU A 806 -38.11 6.09 5.90
CA LEU A 806 -37.69 5.30 4.74
C LEU A 806 -38.68 4.18 4.48
N THR A 807 -38.96 3.89 3.21
CA THR A 807 -39.66 2.66 2.81
C THR A 807 -38.69 1.76 2.05
N ILE A 808 -38.41 0.59 2.60
CA ILE A 808 -37.46 -0.38 2.04
C ILE A 808 -38.20 -1.70 1.81
N ALA A 809 -37.97 -2.33 0.66
CA ALA A 809 -38.52 -3.65 0.34
C ALA A 809 -37.38 -4.64 0.12
N ASN A 810 -37.46 -5.80 0.75
CA ASN A 810 -36.56 -6.92 0.48
C ASN A 810 -37.25 -7.86 -0.53
N LYS A 811 -36.70 -7.94 -1.74
CA LYS A 811 -37.26 -8.76 -2.83
C LYS A 811 -37.02 -10.26 -2.62
N GLU A 812 -35.93 -10.60 -1.94
CA GLU A 812 -35.46 -11.98 -1.78
C GLU A 812 -36.01 -12.61 -0.51
N ASN A 813 -35.98 -13.95 -0.43
CA ASN A 813 -36.42 -14.68 0.76
C ASN A 813 -35.39 -14.63 1.90
N ALA A 814 -34.15 -14.24 1.63
CA ALA A 814 -33.11 -14.10 2.64
C ALA A 814 -33.35 -12.84 3.49
N THR A 815 -33.38 -13.00 4.81
CA THR A 815 -33.34 -11.88 5.76
C THR A 815 -32.00 -11.14 5.65
N GLY A 816 -31.99 -9.83 5.90
CA GLY A 816 -30.75 -9.10 6.04
C GLY A 816 -30.86 -7.85 6.91
N LEU A 817 -29.75 -7.14 7.01
CA LEU A 817 -29.58 -5.99 7.89
C LEU A 817 -29.26 -4.75 7.05
N VAL A 818 -29.95 -3.64 7.32
CA VAL A 818 -29.68 -2.34 6.71
C VAL A 818 -29.29 -1.36 7.81
N THR A 819 -28.18 -0.64 7.63
CA THR A 819 -27.81 0.47 8.50
C THR A 819 -28.12 1.80 7.85
N VAL A 820 -28.65 2.74 8.64
CA VAL A 820 -29.05 4.07 8.21
C VAL A 820 -28.29 5.10 9.05
N GLU A 821 -27.42 5.86 8.38
CA GLU A 821 -26.60 6.91 8.97
C GLU A 821 -27.18 8.29 8.58
N LEU A 822 -27.55 9.10 9.57
CA LEU A 822 -28.00 10.48 9.39
C LEU A 822 -26.82 11.44 9.53
N GLY A 823 -26.51 12.20 8.49
CA GLY A 823 -25.37 13.10 8.49
C GLY A 823 -25.70 14.59 8.37
N GLY A 824 -25.00 15.37 9.19
CA GLY A 824 -24.57 16.72 8.87
C GLY A 824 -25.09 17.84 9.77
N HIS A 825 -24.16 18.58 10.37
CA HIS A 825 -24.25 20.03 10.49
C HIS A 825 -22.99 20.69 9.88
N ARG A 826 -23.16 21.50 8.82
CA ARG A 826 -22.14 22.48 8.41
C ARG A 826 -22.26 23.71 9.30
N ARG A 827 -21.65 23.71 10.48
CA ARG A 827 -21.35 24.98 11.15
C ARG A 827 -20.29 25.72 10.35
N GLY A 828 -20.69 26.86 9.78
CA GLY A 828 -19.82 28.00 9.46
C GLY A 828 -18.70 27.76 8.44
N ARG A 829 -18.85 28.39 7.28
CA ARG A 829 -17.77 28.64 6.31
C ARG A 829 -16.72 29.58 6.93
N GLY A 830 -15.91 29.10 7.87
CA GLY A 830 -14.67 29.72 8.31
C GLY A 830 -13.58 29.42 7.28
N ARG A 831 -13.10 30.44 6.60
CA ARG A 831 -12.08 30.33 5.54
C ARG A 831 -10.72 30.05 6.18
N GLY A 832 -10.47 28.77 6.49
CA GLY A 832 -9.19 28.29 7.02
C GLY A 832 -9.37 27.62 8.38
N GLY A 833 -9.47 26.28 8.38
CA GLY A 833 -9.56 25.50 9.62
C GLY A 833 -10.11 24.11 9.33
N ARG A 834 -9.22 23.13 9.14
CA ARG A 834 -9.56 21.72 9.31
C ARG A 834 -9.65 21.46 10.82
N GLY A 835 -10.72 21.96 11.43
CA GLY A 835 -11.03 21.84 12.83
C GLY A 835 -12.51 22.08 12.95
N GLY A 836 -13.28 21.03 12.71
CA GLY A 836 -14.71 20.99 13.00
C GLY A 836 -14.92 19.70 13.77
N GLY A 837 -15.39 19.80 15.01
CA GLY A 837 -15.94 18.67 15.72
C GLY A 837 -16.95 18.00 14.80
N ASN A 838 -16.72 16.72 14.52
CA ASN A 838 -17.76 15.88 13.95
C ASN A 838 -18.56 15.43 15.16
N ASP A 839 -19.74 16.01 15.39
CA ASP A 839 -20.76 15.28 16.12
C ASP A 839 -20.99 13.98 15.33
N GLU A 840 -21.00 12.84 16.03
CA GLU A 840 -21.11 11.53 15.38
C GLU A 840 -22.47 11.42 14.66
N PRO A 841 -22.49 10.94 13.40
CA PRO A 841 -23.75 10.71 12.71
C PRO A 841 -24.56 9.63 13.45
N ILE A 842 -25.85 9.86 13.67
CA ILE A 842 -26.75 8.85 14.23
C ILE A 842 -26.79 7.67 13.26
N SER A 843 -26.43 6.46 13.73
CA SER A 843 -26.31 5.25 12.91
C SER A 843 -27.16 4.12 13.47
N LYS A 844 -28.31 3.83 12.84
CA LYS A 844 -29.21 2.77 13.31
C LYS A 844 -29.27 1.57 12.37
N ALA A 845 -29.19 0.37 12.92
CA ALA A 845 -29.36 -0.88 12.19
C ALA A 845 -30.82 -1.36 12.25
N PHE A 846 -31.29 -2.02 11.19
CA PHE A 846 -32.65 -2.57 11.09
C PHE A 846 -32.63 -3.93 10.38
N GLU A 847 -33.18 -4.95 11.03
CA GLU A 847 -33.37 -6.28 10.43
C GLU A 847 -34.63 -6.27 9.55
N ILE A 848 -34.48 -6.67 8.29
CA ILE A 848 -35.57 -6.72 7.32
C ILE A 848 -35.70 -8.17 6.83
N LEU A 849 -36.83 -8.78 7.19
CA LEU A 849 -37.15 -10.16 6.79
C LEU A 849 -37.28 -10.30 5.28
N GLY A 850 -37.06 -11.52 4.79
CA GLY A 850 -37.25 -11.86 3.38
C GLY A 850 -38.68 -11.65 2.90
N ASN A 851 -38.83 -11.20 1.65
CA ASN A 851 -40.12 -10.96 1.00
C ASN A 851 -41.04 -10.06 1.85
N ARG A 852 -40.48 -8.97 2.39
CA ARG A 852 -41.19 -7.97 3.20
C ARG A 852 -40.91 -6.56 2.75
N MET A 853 -41.90 -5.71 2.94
CA MET A 853 -41.80 -4.27 2.81
C MET A 853 -41.95 -3.66 4.19
N VAL A 854 -41.05 -2.74 4.54
CA VAL A 854 -41.01 -2.12 5.85
C VAL A 854 -40.90 -0.61 5.73
N ARG A 855 -41.37 0.09 6.77
CA ARG A 855 -41.18 1.51 6.96
C ARG A 855 -40.31 1.73 8.18
N ILE A 856 -39.25 2.51 8.03
CA ILE A 856 -38.27 2.80 9.09
C ILE A 856 -38.39 4.27 9.46
N GLY A 857 -38.62 4.55 10.74
CA GLY A 857 -38.67 5.90 11.31
C GLY A 857 -37.47 6.16 12.22
N ILE A 858 -36.73 7.23 11.93
CA ILE A 858 -35.58 7.67 12.75
C ILE A 858 -35.75 9.14 13.12
N VAL A 859 -35.85 9.43 14.42
CA VAL A 859 -35.94 10.77 14.99
C VAL A 859 -34.55 11.29 15.35
N SER A 860 -34.32 12.57 15.07
CA SER A 860 -33.10 13.31 15.36
C SER A 860 -33.44 14.67 15.95
N ASP A 861 -32.73 15.07 17.01
CA ASP A 861 -32.79 16.42 17.56
C ASP A 861 -32.09 17.43 16.63
N GLU A 862 -31.14 16.97 15.82
CA GLU A 862 -30.43 17.80 14.87
C GLU A 862 -30.96 17.67 13.44
N LYS A 863 -30.92 18.79 12.70
CA LYS A 863 -31.20 18.78 11.27
C LYS A 863 -30.05 18.08 10.52
N PHE A 864 -30.38 17.05 9.77
CA PHE A 864 -29.47 16.35 8.85
C PHE A 864 -29.67 16.82 7.39
N SER A 865 -28.67 16.57 6.55
CA SER A 865 -28.62 17.01 5.14
C SER A 865 -28.32 15.90 4.15
N ASN A 866 -27.78 14.78 4.63
CA ASN A 866 -27.58 13.57 3.86
C ASN A 866 -27.97 12.36 4.71
N VAL A 867 -28.36 11.31 4.01
CA VAL A 867 -28.67 10.00 4.58
C VAL A 867 -27.83 8.99 3.84
N SER A 868 -27.14 8.15 4.58
CA SER A 868 -26.41 7.03 4.01
C SER A 868 -27.10 5.73 4.43
N ILE A 869 -27.46 4.92 3.46
CA ILE A 869 -28.11 3.62 3.65
C ILE A 869 -27.10 2.57 3.22
N ASN A 870 -26.61 1.76 4.16
CA ASN A 870 -25.73 0.65 3.85
C ASN A 870 -26.49 -0.67 3.96
N ALA A 871 -26.55 -1.39 2.84
CA ALA A 871 -27.16 -2.71 2.72
C ALA A 871 -26.24 -3.84 3.18
N LEU A 872 -25.07 -3.52 3.74
CA LEU A 872 -24.06 -4.46 4.28
C LEU A 872 -23.82 -5.63 3.32
N ILE A 873 -24.26 -6.83 3.71
CA ILE A 873 -24.17 -8.06 2.94
C ILE A 873 -25.47 -8.26 2.17
N SER A 874 -25.43 -7.99 0.88
CA SER A 874 -26.61 -8.04 0.01
C SER A 874 -26.22 -8.15 -1.47
N GLN A 875 -27.21 -8.32 -2.33
CA GLN A 875 -27.02 -8.21 -3.78
C GLN A 875 -26.81 -6.76 -4.25
N ASN A 876 -27.00 -5.77 -3.36
CA ASN A 876 -26.90 -4.36 -3.70
C ASN A 876 -25.47 -3.96 -4.08
N LEU A 877 -25.33 -3.32 -5.23
CA LEU A 877 -24.07 -2.80 -5.75
C LEU A 877 -24.35 -1.39 -6.29
N PRO A 878 -23.89 -0.30 -5.66
CA PRO A 878 -23.07 -0.28 -4.47
C PRO A 878 -23.83 -0.71 -3.20
N ALA A 879 -23.14 -1.33 -2.25
CA ALA A 879 -23.74 -1.70 -0.96
C ALA A 879 -24.18 -0.46 -0.15
N LYS A 880 -23.37 0.60 -0.18
CA LYS A 880 -23.63 1.89 0.47
C LYS A 880 -24.18 2.92 -0.50
N ARG A 881 -25.43 3.36 -0.26
CA ARG A 881 -26.17 4.37 -1.03
C ARG A 881 -26.24 5.70 -0.28
N LEU A 882 -25.73 6.76 -0.89
CA LEU A 882 -25.81 8.12 -0.36
C LEU A 882 -26.99 8.88 -0.99
N VAL A 883 -27.87 9.41 -0.15
CA VAL A 883 -29.02 10.24 -0.52
C VAL A 883 -28.79 11.66 -0.01
N ASN A 884 -28.74 12.64 -0.92
CA ASN A 884 -28.68 14.05 -0.56
C ASN A 884 -30.09 14.63 -0.44
N LEU A 885 -30.39 15.28 0.68
CA LEU A 885 -31.71 15.82 1.00
C LEU A 885 -31.84 17.32 0.66
N ASP A 886 -31.12 17.80 -0.36
CA ASP A 886 -31.05 19.21 -0.74
C ASP A 886 -32.44 19.76 -1.17
N GLY A 887 -33.23 20.28 -0.21
CA GLY A 887 -34.43 21.09 -0.54
C GLY A 887 -35.65 20.97 0.38
N LYS A 888 -35.53 21.38 1.65
CA LYS A 888 -36.59 21.65 2.67
C LYS A 888 -37.36 20.41 3.18
N PRO A 889 -37.55 20.26 4.52
CA PRO A 889 -38.41 19.21 5.06
C PRO A 889 -39.84 19.46 4.59
N ASP A 890 -40.43 18.44 3.97
CA ASP A 890 -41.79 18.49 3.49
C ASP A 890 -42.74 18.15 4.64
N LYS A 891 -43.78 18.99 4.80
CA LYS A 891 -44.96 18.84 5.66
C LYS A 891 -44.85 19.23 7.16
N ARG A 892 -46.03 19.62 7.68
CA ARG A 892 -46.32 20.49 8.85
C ARG A 892 -46.59 19.74 10.16
N ASN A 893 -46.50 20.51 11.26
CA ASN A 893 -46.87 20.38 12.69
C ASN A 893 -47.85 19.29 13.22
N SER A 894 -48.52 18.48 12.39
CA SER A 894 -49.49 17.45 12.83
C SER A 894 -49.02 16.01 12.61
N TRP A 895 -47.75 15.81 12.25
CA TRP A 895 -47.17 14.48 12.09
C TRP A 895 -46.91 13.84 13.46
N LYS A 896 -47.39 12.61 13.68
CA LYS A 896 -47.08 11.82 14.87
C LYS A 896 -45.82 11.01 14.57
N ALA A 897 -44.71 11.39 15.19
CA ALA A 897 -43.46 10.67 15.03
C ALA A 897 -43.56 9.24 15.58
N PHE A 898 -42.76 8.34 15.01
CA PHE A 898 -42.59 6.97 15.47
C PHE A 898 -41.12 6.60 15.33
N GLU A 899 -40.60 5.78 16.22
CA GLU A 899 -39.21 5.32 16.18
C GLU A 899 -39.20 3.82 15.93
N GLY A 900 -38.32 3.36 15.03
CA GLY A 900 -38.16 1.94 14.76
C GLY A 900 -38.74 1.48 13.42
N LEU A 901 -39.17 0.22 13.35
CA LEU A 901 -39.58 -0.46 12.12
C LEU A 901 -41.06 -0.85 12.19
N GLU A 902 -41.82 -0.50 11.15
CA GLU A 902 -43.20 -0.91 10.92
C GLU A 902 -43.29 -1.81 9.66
N GLU A 903 -43.88 -3.00 9.78
CA GLU A 903 -44.10 -3.90 8.63
C GLU A 903 -45.30 -3.43 7.79
N LEU A 904 -45.10 -3.29 6.47
CA LEU A 904 -46.14 -2.88 5.52
C LEU A 904 -46.77 -4.09 4.77
N GLY A 905 -46.20 -5.29 4.93
CA GLY A 905 -46.67 -6.53 4.31
C GLY A 905 -45.64 -7.18 3.37
N PRO A 906 -46.04 -8.14 2.52
CA PRO A 906 -45.14 -8.84 1.61
C PRO A 906 -44.59 -7.94 0.50
N TYR A 907 -43.48 -8.35 -0.13
CA TYR A 907 -42.93 -7.61 -1.27
C TYR A 907 -43.96 -7.46 -2.38
N LYS A 908 -44.04 -6.26 -2.95
CA LYS A 908 -44.81 -5.96 -4.14
C LYS A 908 -43.89 -5.32 -5.19
N PRO A 909 -43.90 -5.78 -6.44
CA PRO A 909 -43.23 -5.10 -7.54
C PRO A 909 -43.68 -3.64 -7.64
N LEU A 910 -42.81 -2.75 -8.09
CA LEU A 910 -43.18 -1.36 -8.39
C LEU A 910 -44.23 -1.35 -9.50
N ASP A 911 -45.35 -0.69 -9.25
CA ASP A 911 -46.32 -0.37 -10.30
C ASP A 911 -45.76 0.76 -11.16
N LYS A 912 -45.24 0.41 -12.35
CA LYS A 912 -44.65 1.34 -13.31
C LYS A 912 -45.69 1.70 -14.38
N HIS A 913 -46.83 2.24 -13.98
CA HIS A 913 -47.96 2.62 -14.84
C HIS A 913 -47.54 3.11 -16.25
N GLY A 914 -47.57 2.23 -17.25
CA GLY A 914 -47.25 2.56 -18.65
C GLY A 914 -45.79 2.89 -18.98
N GLU A 915 -44.84 2.77 -18.05
CA GLU A 915 -43.40 3.00 -18.29
C GLU A 915 -42.67 1.69 -18.61
N LEU A 916 -42.09 1.60 -19.82
CA LEU A 916 -41.19 0.52 -20.21
C LEU A 916 -39.75 0.99 -20.02
N ILE A 917 -38.93 0.28 -19.26
CA ILE A 917 -37.55 0.69 -18.96
C ILE A 917 -36.64 -0.51 -19.19
N VAL A 918 -35.56 -0.30 -19.94
CA VAL A 918 -34.47 -1.28 -20.11
C VAL A 918 -33.21 -0.66 -19.50
N ASP A 919 -32.75 -1.27 -18.42
CA ASP A 919 -31.48 -0.97 -17.74
C ASP A 919 -30.32 -1.74 -18.37
N ASN A 920 -29.07 -1.35 -18.10
CA ASN A 920 -27.90 -2.06 -18.65
C ASN A 920 -27.68 -3.47 -18.06
N GLU A 921 -28.43 -3.82 -17.01
CA GLU A 921 -28.43 -5.17 -16.41
C GLU A 921 -29.55 -6.07 -16.95
N ASP A 922 -30.47 -5.54 -17.76
CA ASP A 922 -31.60 -6.28 -18.31
C ASP A 922 -31.21 -7.02 -19.61
N GLU A 923 -31.93 -8.09 -19.94
CA GLU A 923 -31.68 -8.90 -21.15
C GLU A 923 -31.83 -8.10 -22.47
N GLY A 924 -32.55 -6.98 -22.44
CA GLY A 924 -32.72 -6.07 -23.58
C GLY A 924 -31.47 -5.25 -23.92
N PHE A 925 -30.44 -5.23 -23.07
CA PHE A 925 -29.22 -4.46 -23.29
C PHE A 925 -28.05 -5.31 -23.81
N HIS A 926 -27.31 -4.81 -24.81
CA HIS A 926 -26.06 -5.40 -25.25
C HIS A 926 -25.15 -4.39 -25.96
N VAL A 927 -23.86 -4.72 -26.09
CA VAL A 927 -22.87 -3.91 -26.82
C VAL A 927 -22.42 -4.57 -28.12
N GLU A 928 -22.40 -3.81 -29.21
CA GLU A 928 -21.94 -4.26 -30.53
C GLU A 928 -20.47 -3.80 -30.77
N ALA A 929 -19.65 -4.69 -31.34
CA ALA A 929 -18.27 -4.48 -31.79
C ALA A 929 -17.20 -4.21 -30.70
N ASP A 930 -16.82 -5.24 -29.95
CA ASP A 930 -15.72 -5.17 -28.96
C ASP A 930 -14.34 -5.64 -29.48
N SER A 931 -14.26 -6.09 -30.74
CA SER A 931 -13.06 -6.68 -31.33
C SER A 931 -12.26 -5.71 -32.18
N VAL A 932 -11.50 -4.79 -31.56
CA VAL A 932 -10.44 -4.06 -32.28
C VAL A 932 -9.19 -4.96 -32.36
N SER A 933 -8.68 -5.15 -33.58
CA SER A 933 -7.47 -5.92 -33.89
C SER A 933 -6.29 -5.50 -33.01
N ARG A 934 -5.77 -6.46 -32.22
CA ARG A 934 -4.64 -6.26 -31.31
C ARG A 934 -3.33 -6.09 -32.08
N GLY A 935 -2.63 -4.97 -31.87
CA GLY A 935 -1.17 -4.95 -32.05
C GLY A 935 -0.52 -5.71 -30.89
N VAL A 936 0.37 -6.67 -31.18
CA VAL A 936 1.01 -7.57 -30.19
C VAL A 936 1.63 -6.80 -29.01
N LEU A 937 2.29 -5.67 -29.29
CA LEU A 937 2.88 -4.77 -28.28
C LEU A 937 1.84 -4.08 -27.38
N LYS A 938 0.67 -3.73 -27.93
CA LYS A 938 -0.39 -3.04 -27.18
C LYS A 938 -1.22 -4.00 -26.33
N ALA A 939 -1.46 -5.21 -26.84
CA ALA A 939 -2.08 -6.30 -26.08
C ALA A 939 -1.25 -6.67 -24.85
N TRP A 940 0.07 -6.70 -24.97
CA TRP A 940 0.96 -7.02 -23.86
C TRP A 940 1.09 -5.89 -22.82
N VAL A 941 0.80 -4.64 -23.20
CA VAL A 941 0.80 -3.46 -22.30
C VAL A 941 -0.53 -3.32 -21.55
N ASP A 942 -1.67 -3.54 -22.21
CA ASP A 942 -3.00 -3.43 -21.58
C ASP A 942 -3.29 -4.61 -20.62
N ASP A 943 -2.78 -5.83 -20.90
CA ASP A 943 -2.87 -7.00 -19.99
C ASP A 943 -2.18 -6.77 -18.64
N ARG A 944 -1.24 -5.82 -18.56
CA ARG A 944 -0.51 -5.48 -17.32
C ARG A 944 -1.29 -4.56 -16.39
N GLN A 945 -2.32 -3.85 -16.88
CA GLN A 945 -2.97 -2.76 -16.14
C GLN A 945 -4.30 -3.12 -15.47
N VAL A 946 -4.88 -4.29 -15.73
CA VAL A 946 -6.19 -4.67 -15.17
C VAL A 946 -6.23 -6.17 -14.90
N LYS A 947 -6.37 -6.57 -13.63
CA LYS A 947 -6.80 -7.94 -13.28
C LYS A 947 -8.14 -8.19 -14.00
N LEU A 948 -8.17 -9.19 -14.86
CA LEU A 948 -9.09 -9.30 -15.99
C LEU A 948 -10.40 -10.04 -15.69
N ASP A 949 -10.74 -10.32 -14.42
CA ASP A 949 -11.75 -11.33 -14.09
C ASP A 949 -13.06 -10.82 -13.45
N ASP A 950 -13.21 -9.52 -13.14
CA ASP A 950 -14.43 -9.00 -12.52
C ASP A 950 -15.38 -8.35 -13.56
N LYS A 951 -16.68 -8.74 -13.55
CA LYS A 951 -17.75 -8.15 -14.41
C LYS A 951 -17.78 -6.63 -14.34
N TYR A 952 -17.63 -6.08 -13.14
CA TYR A 952 -17.62 -4.64 -12.87
C TYR A 952 -16.21 -4.12 -12.62
N SER A 953 -15.92 -2.97 -13.20
CA SER A 953 -14.71 -2.19 -12.92
C SER A 953 -15.08 -0.90 -12.19
N GLY A 954 -14.11 -0.13 -11.73
CA GLY A 954 -14.40 1.22 -11.26
C GLY A 954 -14.11 2.27 -12.34
N LEU A 955 -14.74 3.44 -12.18
CA LEU A 955 -14.72 4.50 -13.17
C LEU A 955 -13.37 5.23 -13.24
N ARG A 956 -12.51 4.87 -14.20
CA ARG A 956 -11.18 5.48 -14.40
C ARG A 956 -11.17 6.49 -15.55
N ILE A 957 -11.44 7.76 -15.25
CA ILE A 957 -11.56 8.81 -16.29
C ILE A 957 -10.20 9.18 -16.91
N TRP A 958 -9.09 8.99 -16.19
CA TRP A 958 -7.72 9.24 -16.69
C TRP A 958 -7.18 8.12 -17.59
N SER A 959 -7.77 6.92 -17.53
CA SER A 959 -7.41 5.77 -18.36
C SER A 959 -8.68 5.08 -18.84
N LEU A 960 -9.28 5.64 -19.88
CA LEU A 960 -10.54 5.18 -20.43
C LEU A 960 -10.34 3.86 -21.20
N PRO A 961 -11.23 2.87 -21.03
CA PRO A 961 -11.09 1.59 -21.67
C PRO A 961 -11.29 1.70 -23.19
N ASN A 962 -10.53 0.87 -23.91
CA ASN A 962 -10.68 0.71 -25.35
C ASN A 962 -11.88 -0.15 -25.74
N ARG A 963 -12.54 -0.81 -24.77
CA ARG A 963 -13.79 -1.56 -24.90
C ARG A 963 -14.90 -0.91 -24.07
N TRP A 964 -16.14 -1.35 -24.24
CA TRP A 964 -17.15 -1.09 -23.22
C TRP A 964 -16.82 -1.87 -21.95
N ARG A 965 -17.05 -1.26 -20.79
CA ARG A 965 -16.87 -1.90 -19.49
C ARG A 965 -17.93 -1.42 -18.53
N ALA A 966 -18.52 -2.34 -17.79
CA ALA A 966 -19.42 -2.00 -16.70
C ALA A 966 -18.65 -1.35 -15.53
N PHE A 967 -19.28 -0.37 -14.90
CA PHE A 967 -18.83 0.25 -13.65
C PHE A 967 -20.01 0.48 -12.71
N VAL A 968 -19.75 0.52 -11.40
CA VAL A 968 -20.77 0.73 -10.36
C VAL A 968 -20.67 2.15 -9.79
N ASN A 969 -21.80 2.86 -9.66
CA ASN A 969 -21.86 4.20 -9.07
C ASN A 969 -23.24 4.50 -8.47
N ASN A 970 -23.29 5.24 -7.34
CA ASN A 970 -24.53 5.68 -6.70
C ASN A 970 -25.45 6.49 -7.62
N ASP A 971 -24.86 7.23 -8.57
CA ASP A 971 -25.59 8.08 -9.49
C ASP A 971 -26.16 7.32 -10.72
N CYS A 972 -25.79 6.05 -10.98
CA CYS A 972 -26.33 5.26 -12.09
C CYS A 972 -27.80 4.85 -11.85
N TYR A 973 -28.54 4.48 -12.89
CA TYR A 973 -29.89 3.92 -12.72
C TYR A 973 -29.81 2.50 -12.13
N GLY A 974 -30.94 1.95 -11.66
CA GLY A 974 -31.01 0.60 -11.09
C GLY A 974 -31.48 0.56 -9.64
N ASN A 975 -32.17 -0.52 -9.27
CA ASN A 975 -32.76 -0.69 -7.93
C ASN A 975 -31.86 -1.48 -6.98
N ILE A 976 -31.27 -2.57 -7.46
CA ILE A 976 -30.39 -3.46 -6.69
C ILE A 976 -28.94 -3.19 -7.09
N VAL A 977 -28.64 -3.37 -8.39
CA VAL A 977 -27.35 -3.01 -8.99
C VAL A 977 -27.53 -1.67 -9.69
N ARG A 978 -26.68 -0.69 -9.35
CA ARG A 978 -26.57 0.63 -9.97
C ARG A 978 -25.26 0.69 -10.73
N SER A 979 -25.29 0.17 -11.94
CA SER A 979 -24.16 0.10 -12.85
C SER A 979 -24.46 0.87 -14.12
N ALA A 980 -23.44 1.05 -14.95
CA ALA A 980 -23.54 1.54 -16.32
C ALA A 980 -22.32 1.06 -17.08
N GLU A 981 -22.32 1.12 -18.40
CA GLU A 981 -21.14 0.85 -19.21
C GLU A 981 -20.46 2.13 -19.68
N TYR A 982 -19.12 2.14 -19.73
CA TYR A 982 -18.36 3.28 -20.23
C TYR A 982 -17.25 2.90 -21.19
N THR A 983 -16.94 3.82 -22.11
CA THR A 983 -15.83 3.67 -23.05
C THR A 983 -15.22 5.01 -23.46
N ARG A 984 -14.07 4.97 -24.12
CA ARG A 984 -13.43 6.17 -24.69
C ARG A 984 -14.21 6.71 -25.91
N PRO A 985 -14.19 8.04 -26.12
CA PRO A 985 -14.73 8.65 -27.34
C PRO A 985 -14.09 8.09 -28.61
N GLY A 986 -14.87 8.06 -29.69
CA GLY A 986 -14.46 7.63 -31.02
C GLY A 986 -15.31 8.26 -32.12
N TYR A 987 -15.32 7.63 -33.30
CA TYR A 987 -16.01 8.08 -34.50
C TYR A 987 -17.37 7.39 -34.70
N GLY A 988 -17.87 6.66 -33.69
CA GLY A 988 -19.13 5.90 -33.74
C GLY A 988 -18.96 4.41 -34.03
N GLU A 989 -17.72 3.91 -33.96
CA GLU A 989 -17.39 2.51 -34.23
C GLU A 989 -17.82 1.53 -33.13
N LYS A 990 -18.14 2.02 -31.93
CA LYS A 990 -18.67 1.21 -30.82
C LYS A 990 -20.09 1.62 -30.50
N ARG A 991 -20.93 0.63 -30.22
CA ARG A 991 -22.36 0.84 -30.00
C ARG A 991 -22.85 0.10 -28.76
N ALA A 992 -23.72 0.75 -28.01
CA ALA A 992 -24.51 0.15 -26.95
C ALA A 992 -25.98 0.21 -27.38
N VAL A 993 -26.71 -0.90 -27.21
CA VAL A 993 -28.03 -1.11 -27.79
C VAL A 993 -29.01 -1.53 -26.70
N TRP A 994 -30.18 -0.91 -26.70
CA TRP A 994 -31.34 -1.29 -25.88
C TRP A 994 -32.47 -1.74 -26.80
N GLU A 995 -33.00 -2.94 -26.56
CA GLU A 995 -34.16 -3.52 -27.24
C GLU A 995 -35.30 -3.72 -26.24
N GLN A 996 -36.53 -3.33 -26.64
CA GLN A 996 -37.72 -3.49 -25.82
C GLN A 996 -38.93 -3.86 -26.71
N ASP A 997 -39.72 -4.84 -26.28
CA ASP A 997 -41.00 -5.13 -26.94
C ASP A 997 -42.06 -4.11 -26.51
N ILE A 998 -42.61 -3.39 -27.49
CA ILE A 998 -43.69 -2.42 -27.34
C ILE A 998 -45.04 -3.17 -27.40
N PRO A 999 -45.85 -3.12 -26.33
CA PRO A 999 -47.07 -3.93 -26.22
C PRO A 999 -48.23 -3.43 -27.09
N GLU A 1000 -48.30 -2.11 -27.29
CA GLU A 1000 -49.37 -1.42 -28.02
C GLU A 1000 -48.77 -0.40 -28.99
N GLU A 1001 -49.29 -0.32 -30.21
CA GLU A 1001 -48.86 0.73 -31.14
C GLU A 1001 -49.28 2.13 -30.65
N GLY A 1002 -48.48 3.14 -30.95
CA GLY A 1002 -48.75 4.52 -30.57
C GLY A 1002 -47.51 5.41 -30.50
N TYR A 1003 -47.70 6.64 -30.05
CA TYR A 1003 -46.60 7.57 -29.78
C TYR A 1003 -46.01 7.30 -28.40
N TYR A 1004 -44.68 7.16 -28.33
CA TYR A 1004 -43.93 7.02 -27.09
C TYR A 1004 -42.89 8.13 -26.98
N GLU A 1005 -42.83 8.79 -25.82
CA GLU A 1005 -41.69 9.63 -25.48
C GLU A 1005 -40.56 8.75 -24.95
N VAL A 1006 -39.39 8.88 -25.56
CA VAL A 1006 -38.21 8.08 -25.24
C VAL A 1006 -37.25 8.93 -24.43
N PHE A 1007 -36.71 8.39 -23.34
CA PHE A 1007 -35.75 9.06 -22.47
C PHE A 1007 -34.48 8.24 -22.31
N ALA A 1008 -33.33 8.91 -22.26
CA ALA A 1008 -32.06 8.33 -21.84
C ALA A 1008 -31.68 8.82 -20.44
N PHE A 1009 -31.18 7.92 -19.60
CA PHE A 1009 -30.61 8.29 -18.30
C PHE A 1009 -29.15 8.69 -18.49
N CYS A 1010 -28.86 9.98 -18.41
CA CYS A 1010 -27.52 10.50 -18.67
C CYS A 1010 -26.75 10.71 -17.36
N HIS A 1011 -25.50 10.21 -17.30
CA HIS A 1011 -24.64 10.31 -16.11
C HIS A 1011 -23.42 11.23 -16.34
N SER A 1012 -23.16 12.18 -15.43
CA SER A 1012 -22.04 13.11 -15.52
C SER A 1012 -21.19 13.20 -14.23
N VAL A 1013 -19.88 13.04 -14.39
CA VAL A 1013 -18.92 13.03 -13.27
C VAL A 1013 -18.38 14.41 -12.95
N LYS A 1014 -18.34 14.75 -11.65
CA LYS A 1014 -17.82 16.01 -11.14
C LYS A 1014 -16.28 16.10 -11.27
N LYS A 1015 -15.78 16.87 -12.25
CA LYS A 1015 -14.34 17.10 -12.49
C LYS A 1015 -13.70 17.99 -11.38
N TRP A 1016 -13.01 17.41 -10.39
CA TRP A 1016 -12.45 18.15 -9.23
C TRP A 1016 -11.08 18.83 -9.48
N TRP A 1017 -10.33 18.40 -10.51
CA TRP A 1017 -8.94 18.81 -10.75
C TRP A 1017 -8.76 20.15 -11.47
N ARG A 1018 -9.83 20.77 -12.00
CA ARG A 1018 -9.76 22.09 -12.65
C ARG A 1018 -10.29 23.19 -11.74
N ARG A 1019 -9.53 23.51 -10.70
CA ARG A 1019 -9.78 24.70 -9.88
C ARG A 1019 -9.17 25.98 -10.46
N ASN A 1020 -8.55 25.91 -11.66
CA ASN A 1020 -8.02 27.07 -12.36
C ASN A 1020 -8.73 27.34 -13.71
N LYS A 1021 -9.39 28.50 -13.74
CA LYS A 1021 -10.05 29.25 -14.83
C LYS A 1021 -11.26 28.60 -15.55
N PRO A 1022 -12.43 29.28 -15.56
CA PRO A 1022 -13.54 28.91 -16.43
C PRO A 1022 -13.23 29.38 -17.85
N LYS A 1023 -12.67 28.51 -18.70
CA LYS A 1023 -12.91 28.68 -20.13
C LYS A 1023 -14.38 28.32 -20.39
N LYS A 1024 -15.05 29.06 -21.29
CA LYS A 1024 -16.42 28.78 -21.77
C LYS A 1024 -16.59 27.26 -21.90
N ARG A 1025 -17.51 26.67 -21.13
CA ARG A 1025 -17.87 25.26 -21.24
C ARG A 1025 -18.44 25.07 -22.65
N GLU A 1026 -17.74 24.35 -23.51
CA GLU A 1026 -18.39 23.70 -24.65
C GLU A 1026 -19.40 22.70 -24.08
N LYS A 1027 -20.58 22.60 -24.70
CA LYS A 1027 -21.62 21.64 -24.29
C LYS A 1027 -21.06 20.24 -24.55
N GLU A 1028 -21.07 19.39 -23.52
CA GLU A 1028 -20.69 17.97 -23.63
C GLU A 1028 -21.96 17.18 -23.98
N THR A 1029 -21.96 16.46 -25.10
CA THR A 1029 -23.14 15.80 -25.68
C THR A 1029 -22.90 14.34 -26.03
N GLN A 1030 -23.93 13.51 -26.00
CA GLN A 1030 -23.92 12.12 -26.51
C GLN A 1030 -24.92 11.96 -27.65
N THR A 1031 -24.63 11.07 -28.60
CA THR A 1031 -25.47 10.86 -29.80
C THR A 1031 -26.18 9.51 -29.74
N TYR A 1032 -27.50 9.53 -29.73
CA TYR A 1032 -28.37 8.35 -29.71
C TYR A 1032 -29.08 8.21 -31.06
N ALA A 1033 -29.20 6.99 -31.58
CA ALA A 1033 -30.03 6.66 -32.73
C ALA A 1033 -31.30 5.94 -32.25
N VAL A 1034 -32.46 6.52 -32.47
CA VAL A 1034 -33.76 5.94 -32.07
C VAL A 1034 -34.38 5.29 -33.30
N GLY A 1035 -34.52 3.97 -33.31
CA GLY A 1035 -35.20 3.23 -34.37
C GLY A 1035 -36.71 3.18 -34.11
N HIS A 1036 -37.50 3.75 -35.00
CA HIS A 1036 -38.98 3.85 -34.93
C HIS A 1036 -39.60 3.40 -36.26
N SER A 1037 -40.94 3.40 -36.39
CA SER A 1037 -41.62 2.79 -37.54
C SER A 1037 -41.30 3.43 -38.90
N GLU A 1038 -40.88 4.69 -38.92
CA GLU A 1038 -40.55 5.44 -40.15
C GLU A 1038 -39.05 5.41 -40.51
N GLY A 1039 -38.19 4.81 -39.67
CA GLY A 1039 -36.74 4.79 -39.87
C GLY A 1039 -35.95 4.89 -38.58
N SER A 1040 -34.87 5.68 -38.59
CA SER A 1040 -34.04 5.92 -37.42
C SER A 1040 -33.55 7.36 -37.41
N ASP A 1041 -33.73 8.05 -36.29
CA ASP A 1041 -33.31 9.44 -36.10
C ASP A 1041 -32.11 9.53 -35.14
N ASP A 1042 -31.10 10.32 -35.51
CA ASP A 1042 -29.95 10.66 -34.66
C ASP A 1042 -30.28 11.88 -33.78
N VAL A 1043 -30.22 11.71 -32.46
CA VAL A 1043 -30.53 12.71 -31.44
C VAL A 1043 -29.28 13.00 -30.61
N GLU A 1044 -28.87 14.27 -30.58
CA GLU A 1044 -27.77 14.75 -29.75
C GLU A 1044 -28.29 15.30 -28.42
N VAL A 1045 -27.84 14.72 -27.30
CA VAL A 1045 -28.34 15.02 -25.95
C VAL A 1045 -27.26 15.69 -25.11
N ASP A 1046 -27.60 16.84 -24.50
CA ASP A 1046 -26.75 17.55 -23.55
C ASP A 1046 -26.60 16.78 -22.23
N MET A 1047 -25.35 16.46 -21.85
CA MET A 1047 -25.05 15.78 -20.60
C MET A 1047 -25.35 16.66 -19.36
N PRO A 1048 -25.76 16.07 -18.23
CA PRO A 1048 -25.97 16.81 -16.98
C PRO A 1048 -24.72 17.58 -16.56
N LYS A 1049 -24.93 18.71 -15.87
CA LYS A 1049 -23.81 19.48 -15.28
C LYS A 1049 -23.16 18.71 -14.12
N HIS A 1050 -23.95 18.01 -13.32
CA HIS A 1050 -23.55 17.21 -12.15
C HIS A 1050 -24.58 16.11 -11.88
N GLY A 1051 -24.13 14.89 -11.55
CA GLY A 1051 -25.01 13.77 -11.21
C GLY A 1051 -25.63 13.14 -12.45
N SER A 1052 -26.81 12.55 -12.28
CA SER A 1052 -27.55 11.91 -13.37
C SER A 1052 -28.99 12.41 -13.45
N GLU A 1053 -29.55 12.41 -14.65
CA GLU A 1053 -30.93 12.82 -14.90
C GLU A 1053 -31.49 12.14 -16.17
N TRP A 1054 -32.82 11.95 -16.21
CA TRP A 1054 -33.52 11.54 -17.42
C TRP A 1054 -33.57 12.70 -18.42
N ARG A 1055 -33.21 12.43 -19.68
CA ARG A 1055 -33.25 13.38 -20.79
C ARG A 1055 -34.11 12.81 -21.91
N SER A 1056 -35.09 13.58 -22.37
CA SER A 1056 -35.93 13.20 -23.51
C SER A 1056 -35.09 13.15 -24.79
N LEU A 1057 -35.23 12.06 -25.54
CA LEU A 1057 -34.72 11.87 -26.90
C LEU A 1057 -35.74 12.36 -27.94
N GLY A 1058 -37.01 12.52 -27.56
CA GLY A 1058 -38.10 12.89 -28.46
C GLY A 1058 -39.29 11.95 -28.36
N VAL A 1059 -40.35 12.29 -29.08
CA VAL A 1059 -41.59 11.50 -29.19
C VAL A 1059 -41.61 10.84 -30.56
N PHE A 1060 -41.72 9.51 -30.59
CA PHE A 1060 -41.66 8.71 -31.81
C PHE A 1060 -42.84 7.76 -31.88
N TYR A 1061 -43.32 7.45 -33.09
CA TYR A 1061 -44.35 6.44 -33.31
C TYR A 1061 -43.73 5.05 -33.39
N PHE A 1062 -44.23 4.11 -32.59
CA PHE A 1062 -43.80 2.71 -32.59
C PHE A 1062 -44.98 1.80 -32.95
N GLU A 1063 -44.74 0.87 -33.87
CA GLU A 1063 -45.62 -0.27 -34.09
C GLU A 1063 -45.43 -1.30 -32.96
N LYS A 1064 -46.45 -2.14 -32.74
CA LYS A 1064 -46.36 -3.25 -31.80
C LYS A 1064 -45.23 -4.20 -32.22
N GLY A 1065 -44.22 -4.38 -31.36
CA GLY A 1065 -43.04 -5.19 -31.65
C GLY A 1065 -41.76 -4.62 -31.05
N LYS A 1066 -40.60 -5.04 -31.56
CA LYS A 1066 -39.29 -4.63 -31.04
C LYS A 1066 -38.95 -3.17 -31.39
N ALA A 1067 -38.76 -2.34 -30.37
CA ALA A 1067 -38.12 -1.02 -30.46
C ALA A 1067 -36.61 -1.14 -30.17
N LYS A 1068 -35.80 -0.32 -30.84
CA LYS A 1068 -34.33 -0.30 -30.67
C LYS A 1068 -33.81 1.12 -30.50
N VAL A 1069 -33.00 1.35 -29.47
CA VAL A 1069 -32.22 2.59 -29.28
C VAL A 1069 -30.75 2.24 -29.24
N THR A 1070 -29.90 3.02 -29.93
CA THR A 1070 -28.46 2.76 -30.03
C THR A 1070 -27.66 4.00 -29.63
N LEU A 1071 -26.80 3.89 -28.63
CA LEU A 1071 -25.80 4.90 -28.29
C LEU A 1071 -24.49 4.59 -29.00
N THR A 1072 -23.95 5.57 -29.73
CA THR A 1072 -22.62 5.44 -30.35
C THR A 1072 -21.55 6.09 -29.49
N ASN A 1073 -20.29 5.68 -29.65
CA ASN A 1073 -19.18 6.37 -28.98
C ASN A 1073 -18.77 7.70 -29.64
N ARG A 1074 -19.58 8.24 -30.56
CA ARG A 1074 -19.42 9.58 -31.15
C ARG A 1074 -19.97 10.62 -30.16
N THR A 1075 -19.07 11.39 -29.56
CA THR A 1075 -19.41 12.34 -28.50
C THR A 1075 -18.47 13.55 -28.53
N THR A 1076 -18.95 14.70 -28.07
CA THR A 1076 -18.11 15.88 -27.75
C THR A 1076 -17.55 15.82 -26.32
N ALA A 1077 -18.03 14.89 -25.50
CA ALA A 1077 -17.57 14.67 -24.14
C ALA A 1077 -16.24 13.90 -24.11
N ASN A 1078 -15.57 13.93 -22.95
CA ASN A 1078 -14.31 13.21 -22.76
C ASN A 1078 -14.50 11.69 -22.59
N TYR A 1079 -15.72 11.20 -22.43
CA TYR A 1079 -16.08 9.80 -22.18
C TYR A 1079 -17.54 9.55 -22.59
N VAL A 1080 -17.90 8.29 -22.81
CA VAL A 1080 -19.26 7.85 -23.18
C VAL A 1080 -19.77 6.92 -22.10
N VAL A 1081 -21.05 7.08 -21.69
CA VAL A 1081 -21.71 6.25 -20.67
C VAL A 1081 -23.06 5.77 -21.19
N ALA A 1082 -23.30 4.46 -21.14
CA ALA A 1082 -24.54 3.77 -21.44
C ALA A 1082 -25.16 3.26 -20.13
N ASP A 1083 -26.36 3.74 -19.78
CA ASP A 1083 -27.04 3.42 -18.52
C ASP A 1083 -28.43 2.82 -18.86
N ALA A 1084 -29.53 3.56 -18.74
CA ALA A 1084 -30.88 3.06 -19.03
C ALA A 1084 -31.65 3.88 -20.09
N ILE A 1085 -32.59 3.22 -20.78
CA ILE A 1085 -33.58 3.83 -21.70
C ILE A 1085 -35.00 3.59 -21.17
N LYS A 1086 -35.86 4.60 -21.28
CA LYS A 1086 -37.26 4.56 -20.89
C LYS A 1086 -38.19 4.98 -22.03
N TRP A 1087 -39.27 4.25 -22.26
CA TRP A 1087 -40.38 4.59 -23.15
C TRP A 1087 -41.64 4.82 -22.33
N ILE A 1088 -42.28 5.98 -22.52
CA ILE A 1088 -43.57 6.32 -21.91
C ILE A 1088 -44.58 6.53 -23.02
N LYS A 1089 -45.68 5.78 -23.00
CA LYS A 1089 -46.78 6.00 -23.95
C LYS A 1089 -47.33 7.42 -23.74
N SER A 1090 -47.35 8.22 -24.80
CA SER A 1090 -47.98 9.53 -24.79
C SER A 1090 -49.49 9.35 -24.92
N ASP A 1091 -50.25 10.07 -24.10
CA ASP A 1091 -51.73 10.07 -24.14
C ASP A 1091 -52.29 10.66 -25.44
#